data_AF-A0A7C3TZ08-F1
#
_entry.id   AF-A0A7C3TZ08-F1
#
_cell.length_a   1.000
_cell.length_b   1.000
_cell.length_c   1.000
_cell.angle_alpha   90.00
_cell.angle_beta   90.00
_cell.angle_gamma   90.00
#
_symmetry.space_group_name_H-M   'P 1'
#
loop_
_entity.id
_entity.type
_entity.pdbx_description
1 polymer ?
#
loop_
_entity_poly.entity_id
_entity_poly.type
_entity_poly.pdbx_seq_one_letter_code
_entity_poly.pdbx_strand_id
1 'polypeptide(L)'
;QVEEITKQLSDVFGLLQQLAPRDALSIDPSVIWLEIYQGETTEVFVRITNTSTSALTVHPEKGVRNWPESLELDRSIRMSFDPTVMALQSAQTRTLTVTIVAGTMVPAGVYSGEVVIKDTGVEKAVPVVIRVRPWARGLFDLSVTSMVKTSYPGGKVPVEVQLKNMGIQAADVEVTVTLETVSGSALATIMGETVKVDVSETKVQNYEIEVPENIEEGQYVIKAVGVYKWNGDEVTISGVDTVNIEKFIKVSIRSLAREVEPGGKIPFEVEFRNTGSEWTEVNVALRLLTPAGEPCWTETVRISLEPNSTEKRTYEAQVPADTAGGTFVLTASGEYVWLEKAISITAAEAEVQVKSPPFTFFGLSIPWLIISAVGAVAAAVAGRFSYRYYQRRKAARRRFEARLFMAELPKPGPDAIRIGRLAEAPGDAHLDINDLRMHVMTAGATGGGKTISSMVIAEEALLKGRNVIVFDPTAQWTGFLKKCASEKMLSYYKNFGMKESDARGFPGVVKLVTNPRQKLDMKELLGEEARGKITVFVIERLKPGDMDVFVTNVIQSIFESQPMEYPGLKTLLIFDEVHRLLPRFGGTGAGVIQLERAVREFRKWGIGVMLVSQVMGDFEEEIRSNIRTQVQFWTREKEELDRISRTYGEEHMRSVSKAPVGFGMLVNPDYNRGRPYYVNFRPILHEVQRLDPKQLDRYYAADERIENIKYKLRKLEEKGVDVFDLRIELGLAQRKLEEASFDMVDAYLESLEPRVESVCAQHKMAGLKREIELRSEKEIKETQLAALRERERRLGMAAKRPPEIVEAYKELLARATPVTTGETGKPMKEEMVHPMAEKGPPKSEEEIEKQMKEIEAPEKPSEEKKPAEEKKPAEKKAKEEKKEAAKEKREGKASGRAKNGGAGNSRRGRKGG
;
A
#
# COMPACT_ATOMS: atom_id res chain seq x y z
N GLN A 1 -3.31 50.53 -22.78
CA GLN A 1 -4.39 49.91 -23.58
C GLN A 1 -4.49 48.41 -23.36
N VAL A 2 -3.48 47.56 -23.64
CA VAL A 2 -3.58 46.11 -23.34
C VAL A 2 -3.68 45.84 -21.85
N GLU A 3 -2.89 46.51 -21.01
CA GLU A 3 -2.97 46.41 -19.54
C GLU A 3 -4.34 46.80 -18.99
N GLU A 4 -4.95 47.83 -19.59
CA GLU A 4 -6.25 48.36 -19.21
C GLU A 4 -7.39 47.45 -19.67
N ILE A 5 -7.24 46.80 -20.83
CA ILE A 5 -8.15 45.76 -21.31
C ILE A 5 -7.99 44.46 -20.51
N THR A 6 -6.78 44.07 -20.07
CA THR A 6 -6.59 42.92 -19.16
C THR A 6 -7.12 43.20 -17.77
N LYS A 7 -7.06 44.45 -17.31
CA LYS A 7 -7.65 44.83 -16.02
C LYS A 7 -9.17 44.79 -16.11
N GLN A 8 -9.76 45.38 -17.16
CA GLN A 8 -11.19 45.29 -17.45
C GLN A 8 -11.64 43.85 -17.71
N LEU A 9 -10.85 43.00 -18.37
CA LEU A 9 -11.15 41.58 -18.57
C LEU A 9 -11.00 40.78 -17.28
N SER A 10 -10.05 41.09 -16.39
CA SER A 10 -9.93 40.44 -15.09
C SER A 10 -11.04 40.88 -14.14
N ASP A 11 -11.49 42.13 -14.25
CA ASP A 11 -12.65 42.65 -13.53
C ASP A 11 -13.93 42.01 -14.08
N VAL A 12 -14.06 41.82 -15.40
CA VAL A 12 -15.15 41.08 -16.05
C VAL A 12 -15.08 39.58 -15.77
N PHE A 13 -13.90 38.96 -15.66
CA PHE A 13 -13.73 37.55 -15.28
C PHE A 13 -14.00 37.35 -13.78
N GLY A 14 -13.63 38.32 -12.95
CA GLY A 14 -13.97 38.38 -11.53
C GLY A 14 -15.48 38.57 -11.32
N LEU A 15 -16.12 39.41 -12.14
CA LEU A 15 -17.58 39.56 -12.22
C LEU A 15 -18.25 38.27 -12.76
N LEU A 16 -17.68 37.61 -13.77
CA LEU A 16 -18.18 36.33 -14.31
C LEU A 16 -18.00 35.16 -13.33
N GLN A 17 -16.95 35.16 -12.50
CA GLN A 17 -16.78 34.22 -11.38
C GLN A 17 -17.66 34.52 -10.16
N GLN A 18 -18.16 35.75 -10.06
CA GLN A 18 -19.24 36.13 -9.15
C GLN A 18 -20.63 35.84 -9.74
N LEU A 19 -20.73 35.65 -11.06
CA LEU A 19 -21.98 35.36 -11.78
C LEU A 19 -22.18 33.87 -12.16
N ALA A 20 -21.17 33.02 -12.00
CA ALA A 20 -21.40 31.58 -11.90
C ALA A 20 -22.07 31.31 -10.55
N PRO A 21 -23.18 30.55 -10.46
CA PRO A 21 -23.80 30.26 -9.18
C PRO A 21 -22.80 29.48 -8.34
N ARG A 22 -22.08 30.18 -7.45
CA ARG A 22 -21.35 29.52 -6.37
C ARG A 22 -22.44 28.88 -5.53
N ASP A 23 -22.54 27.56 -5.59
CA ASP A 23 -23.35 26.81 -4.64
C ASP A 23 -23.04 27.37 -3.26
N ALA A 24 -24.01 28.02 -2.63
CA ALA A 24 -23.81 28.72 -1.36
C ALA A 24 -23.49 27.74 -0.22
N LEU A 25 -23.63 26.43 -0.48
CA LEU A 25 -23.48 25.32 0.44
C LEU A 25 -22.56 24.24 -0.14
N SER A 26 -21.57 23.82 0.65
CA SER A 26 -20.75 22.63 0.40
C SER A 26 -21.10 21.55 1.42
N ILE A 27 -21.26 20.30 0.97
CA ILE A 27 -21.70 19.17 1.81
C ILE A 27 -20.76 17.98 1.63
N ASP A 28 -20.33 17.38 2.74
CA ASP A 28 -19.42 16.24 2.78
C ASP A 28 -19.87 15.18 3.83
N PRO A 29 -20.10 13.91 3.46
CA PRO A 29 -19.90 13.34 2.13
C PRO A 29 -20.95 13.82 1.12
N SER A 30 -20.56 13.89 -0.16
CA SER A 30 -21.44 14.29 -1.26
C SER A 30 -22.46 13.21 -1.66
N VAL A 31 -22.34 11.99 -1.12
CA VAL A 31 -23.28 10.86 -1.25
C VAL A 31 -23.27 10.06 0.06
N ILE A 32 -24.44 9.60 0.51
CA ILE A 32 -24.59 8.74 1.69
C ILE A 32 -24.90 7.31 1.22
N TRP A 33 -24.03 6.34 1.57
CA TRP A 33 -24.23 4.92 1.24
C TRP A 33 -24.12 4.06 2.49
N LEU A 34 -25.12 3.23 2.79
CA LEU A 34 -25.14 2.37 3.97
C LEU A 34 -25.86 1.03 3.76
N GLU A 35 -25.51 0.04 4.58
CA GLU A 35 -26.16 -1.27 4.67
C GLU A 35 -26.69 -1.46 6.10
N ILE A 36 -27.97 -1.81 6.25
CA ILE A 36 -28.69 -1.88 7.54
C ILE A 36 -29.63 -3.10 7.56
N TYR A 37 -29.82 -3.74 8.71
CA TYR A 37 -30.81 -4.83 8.85
C TYR A 37 -32.21 -4.26 9.17
N GLN A 38 -33.28 -4.97 8.82
CA GLN A 38 -34.63 -4.68 9.33
C GLN A 38 -34.56 -4.51 10.86
N GLY A 39 -35.27 -3.55 11.45
CA GLY A 39 -35.27 -3.29 12.90
C GLY A 39 -34.04 -2.55 13.48
N GLU A 40 -33.00 -2.26 12.69
CA GLU A 40 -31.78 -1.61 13.16
C GLU A 40 -31.83 -0.07 13.03
N THR A 41 -31.04 0.63 13.86
CA THR A 41 -30.87 2.10 13.83
C THR A 41 -29.39 2.44 13.67
N THR A 42 -29.07 3.41 12.81
CA THR A 42 -27.69 3.84 12.50
C THR A 42 -27.61 5.36 12.33
N GLU A 43 -26.48 5.97 12.66
CA GLU A 43 -26.25 7.42 12.54
C GLU A 43 -25.14 7.73 11.54
N VAL A 44 -25.34 8.78 10.73
CA VAL A 44 -24.38 9.29 9.74
C VAL A 44 -24.12 10.77 10.01
N PHE A 45 -22.85 11.18 10.00
CA PHE A 45 -22.46 12.58 10.21
C PHE A 45 -22.17 13.28 8.88
N VAL A 46 -22.92 14.34 8.59
CA VAL A 46 -22.80 15.13 7.36
C VAL A 46 -22.26 16.52 7.69
N ARG A 47 -21.12 16.92 7.12
CA ARG A 47 -20.53 18.24 7.30
C ARG A 47 -21.09 19.22 6.29
N ILE A 48 -21.63 20.34 6.76
CA ILE A 48 -22.20 21.40 5.94
C ILE A 48 -21.37 22.67 6.14
N THR A 49 -20.83 23.20 5.05
CA THR A 49 -20.02 24.41 5.02
C THR A 49 -20.72 25.51 4.23
N ASN A 50 -20.86 26.70 4.82
CA ASN A 50 -21.35 27.87 4.10
C ASN A 50 -20.22 28.48 3.26
N THR A 51 -20.33 28.41 1.95
CA THR A 51 -19.37 28.92 0.97
C THR A 51 -19.76 30.29 0.40
N SER A 52 -20.87 30.86 0.88
CA SER A 52 -21.33 32.21 0.52
C SER A 52 -20.76 33.30 1.43
N THR A 53 -20.91 34.55 1.02
CA THR A 53 -20.44 35.74 1.75
C THR A 53 -21.43 36.22 2.82
N SER A 54 -22.67 35.73 2.80
CA SER A 54 -23.73 36.03 3.77
C SER A 54 -23.95 34.88 4.76
N ALA A 55 -24.48 35.17 5.95
CA ALA A 55 -24.90 34.12 6.88
C ALA A 55 -26.12 33.36 6.30
N LEU A 56 -26.11 32.03 6.42
CA LEU A 56 -27.19 31.15 5.98
C LEU A 56 -27.86 30.49 7.19
N THR A 57 -29.17 30.29 7.12
CA THR A 57 -29.95 29.52 8.09
C THR A 57 -30.45 28.25 7.43
N VAL A 58 -29.61 27.22 7.45
CA VAL A 58 -29.89 25.97 6.78
C VAL A 58 -30.82 25.08 7.60
N HIS A 59 -31.76 24.43 6.93
CA HIS A 59 -32.64 23.44 7.51
C HIS A 59 -32.76 22.25 6.53
N PRO A 60 -32.57 21.00 7.01
CA PRO A 60 -32.89 19.83 6.22
C PRO A 60 -34.42 19.75 6.01
N GLU A 61 -34.83 19.44 4.78
CA GLU A 61 -36.22 19.17 4.44
C GLU A 61 -36.72 17.94 5.21
N LYS A 62 -37.97 17.96 5.68
CA LYS A 62 -38.56 16.81 6.37
C LYS A 62 -38.78 15.68 5.37
N GLY A 63 -37.99 14.61 5.47
CA GLY A 63 -38.11 13.40 4.66
C GLY A 63 -36.97 13.20 3.67
N VAL A 64 -37.15 12.24 2.75
CA VAL A 64 -36.22 11.92 1.65
C VAL A 64 -36.96 12.19 0.35
N ARG A 65 -36.42 13.04 -0.52
CA ARG A 65 -37.01 13.29 -1.83
C ARG A 65 -36.79 12.11 -2.77
N ASN A 66 -37.76 11.84 -3.64
CA ASN A 66 -37.76 10.70 -4.59
C ASN A 66 -37.79 9.32 -3.90
N TRP A 67 -38.24 9.26 -2.65
CA TRP A 67 -38.57 7.98 -2.03
C TRP A 67 -39.89 7.44 -2.61
N PRO A 68 -40.00 6.13 -2.87
CA PRO A 68 -41.27 5.52 -3.28
C PRO A 68 -42.39 5.82 -2.27
N GLU A 69 -43.58 6.20 -2.73
CA GLU A 69 -44.76 6.51 -1.88
C GLU A 69 -45.11 5.37 -0.91
N SER A 70 -44.74 4.13 -1.22
CA SER A 70 -44.92 2.96 -0.35
C SER A 70 -44.06 2.97 0.92
N LEU A 71 -42.99 3.77 0.99
CA LEU A 71 -42.20 3.97 2.23
C LEU A 71 -42.79 5.06 3.14
N GLU A 72 -43.51 6.03 2.58
CA GLU A 72 -44.09 7.16 3.32
C GLU A 72 -45.40 6.79 4.05
N LEU A 73 -46.21 5.89 3.48
CA LEU A 73 -47.46 5.43 4.12
C LEU A 73 -47.21 4.45 5.28
N ASP A 74 -46.20 3.60 5.20
CA ASP A 74 -45.94 2.50 6.17
C ASP A 74 -44.87 2.84 7.24
N ARG A 75 -44.30 4.06 7.22
CA ARG A 75 -43.21 4.51 8.12
C ARG A 75 -42.04 3.51 8.21
N SER A 76 -41.77 2.81 7.11
CA SER A 76 -40.94 1.62 7.15
C SER A 76 -39.46 1.98 7.33
N ILE A 77 -38.91 2.97 6.62
CA ILE A 77 -37.60 3.56 6.97
C ILE A 77 -37.83 4.99 7.47
N ARG A 78 -37.32 5.32 8.65
CA ARG A 78 -37.43 6.67 9.23
C ARG A 78 -36.07 7.33 9.25
N MET A 79 -36.04 8.62 8.93
CA MET A 79 -34.82 9.42 9.00
C MET A 79 -35.09 10.70 9.77
N SER A 80 -34.24 11.00 10.75
CA SER A 80 -34.30 12.19 11.57
C SER A 80 -32.99 12.94 11.54
N PHE A 81 -33.08 14.26 11.75
CA PHE A 81 -31.97 15.18 11.63
C PHE A 81 -31.79 15.96 12.92
N ASP A 82 -30.55 16.01 13.41
CA ASP A 82 -30.18 16.83 14.56
C ASP A 82 -28.88 17.60 14.29
N PRO A 83 -28.85 18.93 14.43
CA PRO A 83 -29.97 19.83 14.73
C PRO A 83 -30.89 20.09 13.50
N THR A 84 -32.16 20.39 13.76
CA THR A 84 -33.18 20.64 12.71
C THR A 84 -33.06 22.01 12.03
N VAL A 85 -32.30 22.95 12.62
CA VAL A 85 -31.97 24.26 12.04
C VAL A 85 -30.54 24.64 12.44
N MET A 86 -29.74 25.15 11.51
CA MET A 86 -28.39 25.64 11.77
C MET A 86 -28.13 27.00 11.16
N ALA A 87 -27.71 27.95 11.98
CA ALA A 87 -27.12 29.20 11.51
C ALA A 87 -25.63 28.98 11.21
N LEU A 88 -25.21 29.27 9.97
CA LEU A 88 -23.85 29.17 9.48
C LEU A 88 -23.36 30.54 9.00
N GLN A 89 -22.34 31.08 9.65
CA GLN A 89 -21.62 32.27 9.16
C GLN A 89 -20.79 31.92 7.92
N SER A 90 -20.33 32.94 7.18
CA SER A 90 -19.47 32.72 6.00
C SER A 90 -18.23 31.88 6.37
N ALA A 91 -17.91 30.87 5.56
CA ALA A 91 -16.85 29.87 5.76
C ALA A 91 -16.99 28.98 7.00
N GLN A 92 -18.09 29.06 7.74
CA GLN A 92 -18.34 28.20 8.90
C GLN A 92 -18.81 26.81 8.47
N THR A 93 -18.31 25.77 9.14
CA THR A 93 -18.72 24.38 8.98
C THR A 93 -19.41 23.88 10.24
N ARG A 94 -20.55 23.19 10.11
CA ARG A 94 -21.20 22.45 11.20
C ARG A 94 -21.58 21.04 10.75
N THR A 95 -21.73 20.15 11.71
CA THR A 95 -22.11 18.75 11.47
C THR A 95 -23.61 18.57 11.71
N LEU A 96 -24.27 17.92 10.76
CA LEU A 96 -25.62 17.41 10.85
C LEU A 96 -25.56 15.91 11.14
N THR A 97 -26.19 15.47 12.22
CA THR A 97 -26.39 14.04 12.51
C THR A 97 -27.65 13.58 11.81
N VAL A 98 -27.53 12.54 10.99
CA VAL A 98 -28.63 11.90 10.27
C VAL A 98 -28.83 10.52 10.87
N THR A 99 -29.89 10.34 11.65
CA THR A 99 -30.26 9.05 12.25
C THR A 99 -31.25 8.34 11.33
N ILE A 100 -30.95 7.10 10.95
CA ILE A 100 -31.74 6.26 10.04
C ILE A 100 -32.19 5.03 10.80
N VAL A 101 -33.49 4.75 10.79
CA VAL A 101 -34.13 3.61 11.44
C VAL A 101 -34.80 2.76 10.36
N ALA A 102 -34.37 1.52 10.17
CA ALA A 102 -35.08 0.56 9.35
C ALA A 102 -36.11 -0.18 10.21
N GLY A 103 -37.38 -0.10 9.86
CA GLY A 103 -38.46 -0.83 10.51
C GLY A 103 -38.36 -2.33 10.26
N THR A 104 -38.97 -3.12 11.13
CA THR A 104 -38.94 -4.59 11.06
C THR A 104 -39.69 -5.16 9.84
N MET A 105 -40.63 -4.40 9.27
CA MET A 105 -41.46 -4.78 8.13
C MET A 105 -40.97 -4.21 6.77
N VAL A 106 -39.83 -3.50 6.74
CA VAL A 106 -39.27 -2.94 5.50
C VAL A 106 -38.87 -4.06 4.55
N PRO A 107 -39.34 -4.10 3.29
CA PRO A 107 -38.88 -5.11 2.34
C PRO A 107 -37.34 -5.14 2.20
N ALA A 108 -36.75 -6.33 2.11
CA ALA A 108 -35.32 -6.42 1.84
C ALA A 108 -35.03 -5.92 0.41
N GLY A 109 -34.07 -5.02 0.25
CA GLY A 109 -33.86 -4.35 -1.03
C GLY A 109 -32.88 -3.18 -0.95
N VAL A 110 -32.68 -2.51 -2.09
CA VAL A 110 -31.88 -1.27 -2.16
C VAL A 110 -32.84 -0.11 -2.36
N TYR A 111 -32.76 0.87 -1.48
CA TYR A 111 -33.56 2.08 -1.48
C TYR A 111 -32.66 3.27 -1.83
N SER A 112 -33.10 4.10 -2.76
CA SER A 112 -32.39 5.31 -3.16
C SER A 112 -33.30 6.53 -3.06
N GLY A 113 -32.73 7.67 -2.69
CA GLY A 113 -33.43 8.96 -2.63
C GLY A 113 -32.45 10.11 -2.41
N GLU A 114 -32.95 11.29 -2.07
CA GLU A 114 -32.14 12.49 -1.89
C GLU A 114 -32.49 13.22 -0.58
N VAL A 115 -31.46 13.58 0.18
CA VAL A 115 -31.58 14.47 1.35
C VAL A 115 -31.38 15.90 0.91
N VAL A 116 -32.38 16.74 1.13
CA VAL A 116 -32.36 18.12 0.67
C VAL A 116 -32.12 19.05 1.83
N ILE A 117 -31.11 19.90 1.70
CA ILE A 117 -30.77 20.94 2.68
C ILE A 117 -31.09 22.30 2.04
N LYS A 118 -31.93 23.08 2.71
CA LYS A 118 -32.49 24.35 2.20
C LYS A 118 -32.08 25.54 3.05
N ASP A 119 -31.95 26.69 2.40
CA ASP A 119 -31.95 28.04 2.96
C ASP A 119 -32.90 28.92 2.11
N THR A 120 -33.27 30.11 2.59
CA THR A 120 -34.20 31.09 1.98
C THR A 120 -34.11 31.32 0.46
N GLY A 121 -32.98 30.98 -0.19
CA GLY A 121 -32.85 30.99 -1.65
C GLY A 121 -31.92 29.92 -2.24
N VAL A 122 -31.48 28.93 -1.46
CA VAL A 122 -30.51 27.91 -1.91
C VAL A 122 -30.94 26.54 -1.47
N GLU A 123 -30.92 25.59 -2.40
CA GLU A 123 -31.31 24.21 -2.17
C GLU A 123 -30.20 23.28 -2.67
N LYS A 124 -29.79 22.31 -1.85
CA LYS A 124 -28.81 21.31 -2.23
C LYS A 124 -29.24 19.91 -1.84
N ALA A 125 -29.23 19.00 -2.82
CA ALA A 125 -29.62 17.60 -2.66
C ALA A 125 -28.38 16.70 -2.54
N VAL A 126 -28.41 15.78 -1.57
CA VAL A 126 -27.38 14.76 -1.33
C VAL A 126 -27.99 13.39 -1.62
N PRO A 127 -27.51 12.64 -2.62
CA PRO A 127 -28.00 11.30 -2.90
C PRO A 127 -27.75 10.34 -1.73
N VAL A 128 -28.76 9.53 -1.40
CA VAL A 128 -28.72 8.51 -0.35
C VAL A 128 -29.08 7.16 -0.93
N VAL A 129 -28.28 6.13 -0.63
CA VAL A 129 -28.52 4.73 -1.01
C VAL A 129 -28.41 3.84 0.23
N ILE A 130 -29.49 3.13 0.56
CA ILE A 130 -29.61 2.26 1.73
C ILE A 130 -29.91 0.85 1.26
N ARG A 131 -29.06 -0.12 1.61
CA ARG A 131 -29.34 -1.54 1.39
C ARG A 131 -29.90 -2.16 2.66
N VAL A 132 -31.18 -2.57 2.62
CA VAL A 132 -31.86 -3.23 3.75
C VAL A 132 -31.78 -4.75 3.59
N ARG A 133 -31.31 -5.43 4.64
CA ARG A 133 -31.25 -6.89 4.74
C ARG A 133 -32.40 -7.44 5.61
N PRO A 134 -32.95 -8.62 5.30
CA PRO A 134 -34.04 -9.20 6.07
C PRO A 134 -33.57 -9.63 7.47
N TRP A 135 -34.43 -9.49 8.48
CA TRP A 135 -34.19 -10.04 9.82
C TRP A 135 -34.31 -11.57 9.75
N ALA A 136 -33.25 -12.29 10.10
CA ALA A 136 -33.31 -13.74 10.21
C ALA A 136 -33.67 -14.14 11.66
N ARG A 137 -34.97 -14.47 11.90
CA ARG A 137 -35.52 -15.46 12.87
C ARG A 137 -36.98 -15.15 13.27
N GLY A 138 -37.88 -16.13 13.04
CA GLY A 138 -39.06 -16.50 13.85
C GLY A 138 -40.12 -15.45 14.20
N LEU A 139 -41.34 -15.60 13.69
CA LEU A 139 -42.52 -14.74 13.89
C LEU A 139 -43.29 -15.00 15.21
N PHE A 140 -42.66 -15.66 16.18
CA PHE A 140 -43.23 -15.90 17.51
C PHE A 140 -42.20 -15.56 18.59
N ASP A 141 -42.64 -14.79 19.58
CA ASP A 141 -41.88 -14.60 20.82
C ASP A 141 -42.39 -15.62 21.85
N LEU A 142 -41.50 -16.50 22.31
CA LEU A 142 -41.81 -17.53 23.29
C LEU A 142 -41.02 -17.22 24.56
N SER A 143 -41.73 -16.84 25.62
CA SER A 143 -41.15 -16.66 26.95
C SER A 143 -41.59 -17.77 27.88
N VAL A 144 -40.70 -18.16 28.79
CA VAL A 144 -40.93 -19.21 29.79
C VAL A 144 -40.67 -18.60 31.16
N THR A 145 -41.59 -18.82 32.08
CA THR A 145 -41.47 -18.39 33.47
C THR A 145 -41.76 -19.55 34.40
N SER A 146 -40.76 -19.97 35.18
CA SER A 146 -40.95 -20.85 36.33
C SER A 146 -41.60 -20.07 37.47
N MET A 147 -42.74 -20.55 37.95
CA MET A 147 -43.51 -19.90 39.02
C MET A 147 -42.84 -20.07 40.39
N VAL A 148 -41.98 -21.08 40.52
CA VAL A 148 -41.11 -21.29 41.68
C VAL A 148 -39.65 -21.33 41.21
N LYS A 149 -38.79 -20.57 41.87
CA LYS A 149 -37.35 -20.52 41.55
C LYS A 149 -36.54 -21.61 42.23
N THR A 150 -37.15 -22.33 43.17
CA THR A 150 -36.51 -23.42 43.93
C THR A 150 -37.50 -24.57 44.07
N SER A 151 -37.02 -25.79 43.84
CA SER A 151 -37.77 -27.03 43.99
C SER A 151 -36.86 -28.10 44.62
N TYR A 152 -37.38 -29.30 44.82
CA TYR A 152 -36.71 -30.41 45.48
C TYR A 152 -36.86 -31.69 44.64
N PRO A 153 -36.00 -32.70 44.84
CA PRO A 153 -36.14 -33.99 44.17
C PRO A 153 -37.53 -34.60 44.40
N GLY A 154 -38.24 -35.00 43.34
CA GLY A 154 -39.63 -35.47 43.40
C GLY A 154 -40.70 -34.37 43.48
N GLY A 155 -40.31 -33.10 43.54
CA GLY A 155 -41.22 -31.95 43.56
C GLY A 155 -41.78 -31.59 42.18
N LYS A 156 -42.77 -30.69 42.17
CA LYS A 156 -43.38 -30.20 40.93
C LYS A 156 -43.05 -28.73 40.70
N VAL A 157 -42.69 -28.38 39.47
CA VAL A 157 -42.40 -27.00 39.07
C VAL A 157 -43.49 -26.53 38.10
N PRO A 158 -44.40 -25.66 38.52
CA PRO A 158 -45.33 -25.00 37.61
C PRO A 158 -44.57 -24.01 36.71
N VAL A 159 -44.80 -24.12 35.41
CA VAL A 159 -44.15 -23.37 34.33
C VAL A 159 -45.22 -22.71 33.47
N GLU A 160 -45.13 -21.39 33.32
CA GLU A 160 -45.96 -20.63 32.40
C GLU A 160 -45.16 -20.36 31.11
N VAL A 161 -45.75 -20.71 29.97
CA VAL A 161 -45.23 -20.42 28.65
C VAL A 161 -46.15 -19.40 27.98
N GLN A 162 -45.60 -18.25 27.59
CA GLN A 162 -46.32 -17.25 26.84
C GLN A 162 -45.86 -17.29 25.38
N LEU A 163 -46.82 -17.49 24.48
CA LEU A 163 -46.65 -17.47 23.03
C LEU A 163 -47.28 -16.20 22.49
N LYS A 164 -46.46 -15.32 21.93
CA LYS A 164 -46.94 -14.13 21.25
C LYS A 164 -46.67 -14.23 19.76
N ASN A 165 -47.73 -14.26 18.95
CA ASN A 165 -47.60 -14.23 17.50
C ASN A 165 -47.30 -12.78 17.06
N MET A 166 -46.06 -12.52 16.65
CA MET A 166 -45.64 -11.22 16.13
C MET A 166 -45.71 -11.17 14.59
N GLY A 167 -46.28 -12.20 13.96
CA GLY A 167 -46.41 -12.29 12.51
C GLY A 167 -47.70 -11.74 11.94
N ILE A 168 -47.85 -11.91 10.62
CA ILE A 168 -48.96 -11.35 9.83
C ILE A 168 -50.05 -12.37 9.50
N GLN A 169 -49.90 -13.63 9.91
CA GLN A 169 -50.90 -14.68 9.78
C GLN A 169 -50.97 -15.53 11.05
N ALA A 170 -52.13 -16.13 11.31
CA ALA A 170 -52.31 -17.09 12.39
C ALA A 170 -51.52 -18.37 12.08
N ALA A 171 -50.95 -18.99 13.12
CA ALA A 171 -50.22 -20.25 12.98
C ALA A 171 -50.50 -21.21 14.14
N ASP A 172 -50.42 -22.49 13.83
CA ASP A 172 -50.52 -23.58 14.79
C ASP A 172 -49.12 -23.91 15.32
N VAL A 173 -48.91 -23.74 16.63
CA VAL A 173 -47.63 -23.95 17.31
C VAL A 173 -47.73 -25.14 18.25
N GLU A 174 -46.88 -26.14 18.10
CA GLU A 174 -46.72 -27.26 19.03
C GLU A 174 -45.64 -26.93 20.05
N VAL A 175 -45.98 -26.93 21.35
CA VAL A 175 -45.05 -26.55 22.43
C VAL A 175 -44.60 -27.78 23.19
N THR A 176 -43.30 -27.94 23.40
CA THR A 176 -42.70 -28.96 24.26
C THR A 176 -41.88 -28.31 25.36
N VAL A 177 -42.11 -28.66 26.61
CA VAL A 177 -41.35 -28.16 27.77
C VAL A 177 -40.46 -29.27 28.34
N THR A 178 -39.18 -28.99 28.53
CA THR A 178 -38.18 -29.94 29.01
C THR A 178 -37.39 -29.36 30.18
N LEU A 179 -37.18 -30.16 31.23
CA LEU A 179 -36.19 -29.92 32.27
C LEU A 179 -34.88 -30.57 31.83
N GLU A 180 -33.81 -29.79 31.71
CA GLU A 180 -32.49 -30.26 31.27
C GLU A 180 -31.38 -29.80 32.22
N THR A 181 -30.27 -30.53 32.23
CA THR A 181 -29.02 -30.08 32.88
C THR A 181 -28.47 -28.84 32.17
N VAL A 182 -27.59 -28.07 32.84
CA VAL A 182 -26.88 -26.93 32.21
C VAL A 182 -26.08 -27.36 30.96
N SER A 183 -25.72 -28.64 30.86
CA SER A 183 -25.03 -29.23 29.69
C SER A 183 -25.95 -29.56 28.51
N GLY A 184 -27.28 -29.42 28.67
CA GLY A 184 -28.29 -29.69 27.63
C GLY A 184 -28.81 -31.13 27.59
N SER A 185 -28.53 -31.95 28.61
CA SER A 185 -29.11 -33.30 28.73
C SER A 185 -30.50 -33.24 29.35
N ALA A 186 -31.53 -33.72 28.64
CA ALA A 186 -32.92 -33.75 29.09
C ALA A 186 -33.16 -34.76 30.22
N LEU A 187 -33.88 -34.34 31.26
CA LEU A 187 -34.19 -35.11 32.47
C LEU A 187 -35.69 -35.44 32.59
N ALA A 188 -36.56 -34.53 32.14
CA ALA A 188 -38.00 -34.75 32.05
C ALA A 188 -38.57 -33.89 30.91
N THR A 189 -39.55 -34.41 30.16
CA THR A 189 -40.16 -33.71 29.00
C THR A 189 -41.67 -33.85 29.02
N ILE A 190 -42.37 -32.75 28.80
CA ILE A 190 -43.82 -32.68 28.62
C ILE A 190 -44.08 -32.18 27.20
N MET A 191 -44.77 -32.99 26.39
CA MET A 191 -45.28 -32.55 25.09
C MET A 191 -46.64 -31.90 25.31
N GLY A 192 -46.73 -30.62 24.94
CA GLY A 192 -47.95 -29.83 25.02
C GLY A 192 -48.82 -29.95 23.78
N GLU A 193 -50.03 -29.41 23.85
CA GLU A 193 -50.98 -29.42 22.75
C GLU A 193 -50.64 -28.35 21.71
N THR A 194 -51.03 -28.59 20.45
CA THR A 194 -50.93 -27.59 19.39
C THR A 194 -51.86 -26.42 19.66
N VAL A 195 -51.30 -25.22 19.73
CA VAL A 195 -52.05 -23.98 19.96
C VAL A 195 -52.08 -23.15 18.70
N LYS A 196 -53.29 -22.88 18.21
CA LYS A 196 -53.49 -21.84 17.21
C LYS A 196 -53.38 -20.47 17.86
N VAL A 197 -52.50 -19.60 17.37
CA VAL A 197 -52.32 -18.23 17.88
C VAL A 197 -52.54 -17.24 16.74
N ASP A 198 -53.53 -16.35 16.89
CA ASP A 198 -53.84 -15.33 15.88
C ASP A 198 -52.83 -14.17 15.91
N VAL A 199 -52.82 -13.36 14.86
CA VAL A 199 -51.88 -12.22 14.71
C VAL A 199 -52.00 -11.25 15.87
N SER A 200 -50.86 -10.91 16.49
CA SER A 200 -50.79 -10.04 17.68
C SER A 200 -51.48 -10.58 18.94
N GLU A 201 -51.95 -11.82 18.93
CA GLU A 201 -52.48 -12.51 20.11
C GLU A 201 -51.32 -13.04 20.97
N THR A 202 -51.47 -12.92 22.29
CA THR A 202 -50.62 -13.61 23.26
C THR A 202 -51.44 -14.70 23.94
N LYS A 203 -51.02 -15.96 23.80
CA LYS A 203 -51.60 -17.09 24.53
C LYS A 203 -50.68 -17.56 25.63
N VAL A 204 -51.26 -17.89 26.77
CA VAL A 204 -50.56 -18.36 27.96
C VAL A 204 -50.94 -19.82 28.19
N GLN A 205 -49.94 -20.68 28.34
CA GLN A 205 -50.11 -22.09 28.69
C GLN A 205 -49.35 -22.43 29.96
N ASN A 206 -50.00 -23.18 30.85
CA ASN A 206 -49.41 -23.62 32.10
C ASN A 206 -49.09 -25.11 32.03
N TYR A 207 -47.87 -25.46 32.38
CA TYR A 207 -47.33 -26.82 32.45
C TYR A 207 -46.87 -27.09 33.88
N GLU A 208 -46.89 -28.34 34.31
CA GLU A 208 -46.40 -28.76 35.62
C GLU A 208 -45.36 -29.87 35.43
N ILE A 209 -44.06 -29.54 35.59
CA ILE A 209 -42.97 -30.50 35.38
C ILE A 209 -42.56 -31.17 36.68
N GLU A 210 -42.52 -32.50 36.68
CA GLU A 210 -42.08 -33.30 37.84
C GLU A 210 -40.56 -33.46 37.82
N VAL A 211 -39.93 -33.12 38.94
CA VAL A 211 -38.48 -33.22 39.12
C VAL A 211 -38.12 -34.66 39.45
N PRO A 212 -37.21 -35.32 38.72
CA PRO A 212 -36.78 -36.68 39.02
C PRO A 212 -36.23 -36.86 40.44
N GLU A 213 -36.45 -38.02 41.06
CA GLU A 213 -36.13 -38.29 42.47
C GLU A 213 -34.62 -38.38 42.76
N ASN A 214 -33.83 -38.85 41.79
CA ASN A 214 -32.38 -39.07 41.94
C ASN A 214 -31.54 -37.91 41.40
N ILE A 215 -32.13 -36.71 41.27
CA ILE A 215 -31.44 -35.53 40.74
C ILE A 215 -30.44 -34.97 41.77
N GLU A 216 -29.26 -34.55 41.31
CA GLU A 216 -28.28 -33.89 42.18
C GLU A 216 -28.70 -32.44 42.49
N GLU A 217 -28.21 -31.88 43.58
CA GLU A 217 -28.45 -30.47 43.89
C GLU A 217 -27.76 -29.57 42.88
N GLY A 218 -28.42 -28.49 42.49
CA GLY A 218 -27.85 -27.52 41.56
C GLY A 218 -28.87 -26.81 40.71
N GLN A 219 -28.37 -25.98 39.80
CA GLN A 219 -29.18 -25.19 38.90
C GLN A 219 -29.51 -26.00 37.64
N TYR A 220 -30.79 -26.07 37.30
CA TYR A 220 -31.30 -26.76 36.11
C TYR A 220 -32.06 -25.79 35.20
N VAL A 221 -32.11 -26.12 33.92
CA VAL A 221 -32.72 -25.28 32.88
C VAL A 221 -34.08 -25.85 32.51
N ILE A 222 -35.10 -25.01 32.52
CA ILE A 222 -36.40 -25.31 31.94
C ILE A 222 -36.44 -24.67 30.57
N LYS A 223 -36.60 -25.48 29.54
CA LYS A 223 -36.61 -25.06 28.14
C LYS A 223 -37.93 -25.41 27.52
N ALA A 224 -38.61 -24.41 26.97
CA ALA A 224 -39.77 -24.64 26.12
C ALA A 224 -39.36 -24.43 24.65
N VAL A 225 -39.80 -25.32 23.78
CA VAL A 225 -39.58 -25.28 22.34
C VAL A 225 -40.94 -25.27 21.66
N GLY A 226 -41.22 -24.24 20.86
CA GLY A 226 -42.37 -24.17 19.98
C GLY A 226 -41.97 -24.57 18.55
N VAL A 227 -42.75 -25.39 17.88
CA VAL A 227 -42.55 -25.76 16.47
C VAL A 227 -43.79 -25.35 15.68
N TYR A 228 -43.60 -24.63 14.58
CA TYR A 228 -44.70 -24.21 13.70
C TYR A 228 -44.27 -24.22 12.23
N LYS A 229 -45.23 -24.32 11.32
CA LYS A 229 -44.97 -24.33 9.87
C LYS A 229 -45.12 -22.94 9.28
N TRP A 230 -44.15 -22.52 8.48
CA TRP A 230 -44.17 -21.25 7.76
C TRP A 230 -43.72 -21.46 6.31
N ASN A 231 -44.59 -21.15 5.34
CA ASN A 231 -44.33 -21.33 3.90
C ASN A 231 -43.86 -22.75 3.50
N GLY A 232 -44.27 -23.78 4.25
CA GLY A 232 -43.88 -25.17 4.03
C GLY A 232 -42.67 -25.65 4.83
N ASP A 233 -41.91 -24.75 5.45
CA ASP A 233 -40.75 -25.07 6.29
C ASP A 233 -41.14 -25.13 7.78
N GLU A 234 -40.55 -26.07 8.52
CA GLU A 234 -40.69 -26.14 9.98
C GLU A 234 -39.73 -25.17 10.67
N VAL A 235 -40.28 -24.30 11.51
CA VAL A 235 -39.55 -23.28 12.24
C VAL A 235 -39.66 -23.56 13.74
N THR A 236 -38.52 -23.58 14.42
CA THR A 236 -38.43 -23.80 15.87
C THR A 236 -38.09 -22.52 16.61
N ILE A 237 -38.84 -22.22 17.66
CA ILE A 237 -38.61 -21.13 18.62
C ILE A 237 -38.36 -21.72 20.00
N SER A 238 -37.61 -21.05 20.85
CA SER A 238 -37.35 -21.55 22.21
C SER A 238 -37.17 -20.44 23.22
N GLY A 239 -37.69 -20.66 24.42
CA GLY A 239 -37.47 -19.83 25.61
C GLY A 239 -36.91 -20.69 26.73
N VAL A 240 -36.11 -20.09 27.61
CA VAL A 240 -35.48 -20.78 28.73
C VAL A 240 -35.61 -19.98 30.02
N ASP A 241 -35.76 -20.69 31.13
CA ASP A 241 -35.66 -20.17 32.49
C ASP A 241 -34.90 -21.17 33.36
N THR A 242 -34.54 -20.80 34.59
CA THR A 242 -33.78 -21.67 35.49
C THR A 242 -34.52 -21.93 36.80
N VAL A 243 -34.34 -23.14 37.34
CA VAL A 243 -34.84 -23.56 38.65
C VAL A 243 -33.71 -24.20 39.45
N ASN A 244 -33.60 -23.87 40.73
CA ASN A 244 -32.62 -24.49 41.62
C ASN A 244 -33.24 -25.70 42.31
N ILE A 245 -32.53 -26.84 42.32
CA ILE A 245 -32.94 -28.02 43.09
C ILE A 245 -32.11 -28.09 44.37
N GLU A 246 -32.79 -28.02 45.52
CA GLU A 246 -32.16 -28.08 46.84
C GLU A 246 -32.78 -29.22 47.67
N LYS A 247 -31.94 -29.92 48.44
CA LYS A 247 -32.37 -30.85 49.48
C LYS A 247 -32.54 -30.09 50.80
N PHE A 248 -33.49 -30.52 51.60
CA PHE A 248 -33.88 -29.80 52.83
C PHE A 248 -32.99 -30.13 54.04
N ILE A 249 -32.29 -31.26 54.02
CA ILE A 249 -31.35 -31.63 55.08
C ILE A 249 -29.94 -31.31 54.59
N LYS A 250 -29.33 -30.30 55.21
CA LYS A 250 -27.93 -29.91 54.98
C LYS A 250 -27.08 -30.41 56.14
N VAL A 251 -26.06 -31.20 55.83
CA VAL A 251 -25.05 -31.65 56.80
C VAL A 251 -23.75 -30.95 56.46
N SER A 252 -23.05 -30.47 57.47
CA SER A 252 -21.69 -29.96 57.32
C SER A 252 -20.80 -30.53 58.40
N ILE A 253 -19.55 -30.83 58.04
CA ILE A 253 -18.55 -31.32 58.98
C ILE A 253 -17.45 -30.29 59.07
N ARG A 254 -16.99 -30.07 60.30
CA ARG A 254 -15.81 -29.28 60.57
C ARG A 254 -14.89 -30.05 61.52
N SER A 255 -13.69 -30.37 61.04
CA SER A 255 -12.65 -30.85 61.95
C SER A 255 -12.24 -29.75 62.94
N LEU A 256 -12.14 -30.11 64.21
CA LEU A 256 -11.64 -29.23 65.28
C LEU A 256 -10.12 -29.34 65.43
N ALA A 257 -9.50 -30.39 64.87
CA ALA A 257 -8.05 -30.57 64.80
C ALA A 257 -7.58 -30.51 63.33
N ARG A 258 -6.59 -29.64 63.05
CA ARG A 258 -6.00 -29.53 61.71
C ARG A 258 -4.92 -30.57 61.44
N GLU A 259 -4.22 -31.01 62.48
CA GLU A 259 -3.16 -32.01 62.42
C GLU A 259 -3.26 -32.96 63.61
N VAL A 260 -3.10 -34.26 63.37
CA VAL A 260 -3.13 -35.32 64.41
C VAL A 260 -1.97 -36.30 64.19
N GLU A 261 -1.43 -36.86 65.26
CA GLU A 261 -0.39 -37.89 65.19
C GLU A 261 -1.00 -39.29 64.96
N PRO A 262 -0.29 -40.24 64.34
CA PRO A 262 -0.75 -41.63 64.23
C PRO A 262 -1.16 -42.19 65.60
N GLY A 263 -2.33 -42.83 65.69
CA GLY A 263 -2.90 -43.32 66.96
C GLY A 263 -3.71 -42.28 67.77
N GLY A 264 -3.72 -41.01 67.33
CA GLY A 264 -4.49 -39.94 67.96
C GLY A 264 -6.00 -39.98 67.67
N LYS A 265 -6.74 -39.13 68.38
CA LYS A 265 -8.17 -38.89 68.13
C LYS A 265 -8.37 -37.58 67.39
N ILE A 266 -9.26 -37.58 66.40
CA ILE A 266 -9.67 -36.41 65.63
C ILE A 266 -11.02 -35.94 66.18
N PRO A 267 -11.08 -34.84 66.95
CA PRO A 267 -12.35 -34.22 67.31
C PRO A 267 -12.93 -33.46 66.11
N PHE A 268 -14.22 -33.63 65.83
CA PHE A 268 -14.93 -32.92 64.76
C PHE A 268 -16.38 -32.60 65.13
N GLU A 269 -16.87 -31.45 64.65
CA GLU A 269 -18.26 -31.02 64.81
C GLU A 269 -19.04 -31.36 63.53
N VAL A 270 -20.23 -31.92 63.69
CA VAL A 270 -21.21 -32.13 62.61
C VAL A 270 -22.42 -31.27 62.91
N GLU A 271 -22.76 -30.41 61.96
CA GLU A 271 -23.93 -29.54 62.00
C GLU A 271 -25.00 -30.11 61.06
N PHE A 272 -26.15 -30.43 61.61
CA PHE A 272 -27.33 -30.90 60.90
C PHE A 272 -28.34 -29.77 60.85
N ARG A 273 -28.75 -29.37 59.65
CA ARG A 273 -29.69 -28.28 59.44
C ARG A 273 -30.87 -28.77 58.62
N ASN A 274 -32.07 -28.61 59.16
CA ASN A 274 -33.32 -28.86 58.44
C ASN A 274 -33.86 -27.52 57.96
N THR A 275 -33.81 -27.26 56.66
CA THR A 275 -34.43 -26.08 56.01
C THR A 275 -35.82 -26.39 55.47
N GLY A 276 -36.35 -27.59 55.73
CA GLY A 276 -37.70 -28.00 55.39
C GLY A 276 -38.73 -27.51 56.41
N SER A 277 -40.01 -27.63 56.04
CA SER A 277 -41.15 -27.21 56.85
C SER A 277 -41.71 -28.30 57.76
N GLU A 278 -41.15 -29.51 57.73
CA GLU A 278 -41.61 -30.68 58.49
C GLU A 278 -40.51 -31.29 59.36
N TRP A 279 -40.95 -32.05 60.36
CA TRP A 279 -40.07 -32.86 61.19
C TRP A 279 -39.52 -34.03 60.38
N THR A 280 -38.21 -34.21 60.39
CA THR A 280 -37.54 -35.21 59.56
C THR A 280 -36.55 -36.01 60.39
N GLU A 281 -36.69 -37.34 60.38
CA GLU A 281 -35.68 -38.25 60.90
C GLU A 281 -34.61 -38.52 59.84
N VAL A 282 -33.35 -38.40 60.24
CA VAL A 282 -32.19 -38.50 59.37
C VAL A 282 -31.23 -39.54 59.94
N ASN A 283 -30.80 -40.47 59.08
CA ASN A 283 -29.78 -41.47 59.41
C ASN A 283 -28.48 -41.09 58.70
N VAL A 284 -27.43 -40.74 59.46
CA VAL A 284 -26.14 -40.29 58.91
C VAL A 284 -25.01 -41.20 59.37
N ALA A 285 -24.27 -41.77 58.43
CA ALA A 285 -23.03 -42.48 58.65
C ALA A 285 -21.84 -41.50 58.59
N LEU A 286 -21.16 -41.35 59.71
CA LEU A 286 -19.89 -40.64 59.85
C LEU A 286 -18.75 -41.63 59.62
N ARG A 287 -17.79 -41.30 58.76
CA ARG A 287 -16.64 -42.17 58.46
C ARG A 287 -15.33 -41.38 58.45
N LEU A 288 -14.24 -42.03 58.83
CA LEU A 288 -12.88 -41.54 58.58
C LEU A 288 -12.26 -42.41 57.48
N LEU A 289 -11.94 -41.80 56.33
CA LEU A 289 -11.32 -42.47 55.20
C LEU A 289 -9.81 -42.24 55.21
N THR A 290 -9.05 -43.30 54.95
CA THR A 290 -7.61 -43.23 54.68
C THR A 290 -7.33 -42.50 53.36
N PRO A 291 -6.07 -42.10 53.07
CA PRO A 291 -5.71 -41.52 51.76
C PRO A 291 -6.04 -42.43 50.56
N ALA A 292 -6.19 -43.74 50.77
CA ALA A 292 -6.60 -44.71 49.75
C ALA A 292 -8.13 -44.80 49.56
N GLY A 293 -8.91 -44.05 50.34
CA GLY A 293 -10.38 -44.06 50.31
C GLY A 293 -11.02 -45.17 51.15
N GLU A 294 -10.24 -45.95 51.89
CA GLU A 294 -10.75 -47.05 52.73
C GLU A 294 -11.22 -46.52 54.10
N PRO A 295 -12.41 -46.91 54.59
CA PRO A 295 -12.92 -46.48 55.89
C PRO A 295 -12.15 -47.16 57.04
N CYS A 296 -11.49 -46.36 57.87
CA CYS A 296 -10.77 -46.82 59.07
C CYS A 296 -11.54 -46.57 60.37
N TRP A 297 -12.60 -45.75 60.34
CA TRP A 297 -13.54 -45.55 61.44
C TRP A 297 -14.94 -45.28 60.87
N THR A 298 -16.00 -45.73 61.55
CA THR A 298 -17.40 -45.50 61.14
C THR A 298 -18.33 -45.46 62.35
N GLU A 299 -19.23 -44.49 62.38
CA GLU A 299 -20.29 -44.35 63.37
C GLU A 299 -21.61 -43.96 62.68
N THR A 300 -22.75 -44.49 63.11
CA THR A 300 -24.06 -44.13 62.54
C THR A 300 -24.89 -43.36 63.56
N VAL A 301 -25.38 -42.21 63.16
CA VAL A 301 -26.14 -41.28 64.00
C VAL A 301 -27.56 -41.19 63.47
N ARG A 302 -28.53 -41.34 64.37
CA ARG A 302 -29.94 -41.02 64.11
C ARG A 302 -30.30 -39.72 64.80
N ILE A 303 -30.90 -38.80 64.06
CA ILE A 303 -31.28 -37.48 64.57
C ILE A 303 -32.65 -37.10 64.01
N SER A 304 -33.51 -36.53 64.87
CA SER A 304 -34.81 -36.00 64.49
C SER A 304 -34.72 -34.48 64.53
N LEU A 305 -34.90 -33.82 63.38
CA LEU A 305 -34.72 -32.38 63.25
C LEU A 305 -36.06 -31.68 63.08
N GLU A 306 -36.29 -30.64 63.89
CA GLU A 306 -37.48 -29.78 63.74
C GLU A 306 -37.38 -28.93 62.46
N PRO A 307 -38.51 -28.44 61.92
CA PRO A 307 -38.52 -27.49 60.79
C PRO A 307 -37.67 -26.25 61.08
N ASN A 308 -36.88 -25.80 60.10
CA ASN A 308 -36.00 -24.62 60.21
C ASN A 308 -35.01 -24.64 61.40
N SER A 309 -34.71 -25.81 61.95
CA SER A 309 -33.81 -25.96 63.09
C SER A 309 -32.38 -26.30 62.65
N THR A 310 -31.44 -26.08 63.55
CA THR A 310 -30.03 -26.46 63.38
C THR A 310 -29.55 -27.10 64.67
N GLU A 311 -29.05 -28.33 64.58
CA GLU A 311 -28.47 -29.07 65.70
C GLU A 311 -27.00 -29.37 65.41
N LYS A 312 -26.13 -29.11 66.38
CA LYS A 312 -24.69 -29.37 66.29
C LYS A 312 -24.30 -30.46 67.28
N ARG A 313 -23.51 -31.43 66.84
CA ARG A 313 -22.95 -32.49 67.70
C ARG A 313 -21.46 -32.64 67.43
N THR A 314 -20.70 -32.93 68.48
CA THR A 314 -19.25 -33.16 68.39
C THR A 314 -18.97 -34.65 68.57
N TYR A 315 -18.04 -35.18 67.77
CA TYR A 315 -17.62 -36.58 67.73
C TYR A 315 -16.09 -36.69 67.77
N GLU A 316 -15.59 -37.88 68.10
CA GLU A 316 -14.16 -38.20 68.09
C GLU A 316 -13.89 -39.43 67.22
N ALA A 317 -13.22 -39.27 66.07
CA ALA A 317 -12.79 -40.39 65.24
C ALA A 317 -11.40 -40.87 65.68
N GLN A 318 -11.21 -42.18 65.81
CA GLN A 318 -9.92 -42.75 66.20
C GLN A 318 -9.07 -43.11 64.98
N VAL A 319 -7.83 -42.62 64.93
CA VAL A 319 -6.86 -42.94 63.87
C VAL A 319 -6.08 -44.20 64.26
N PRO A 320 -5.96 -45.23 63.40
CA PRO A 320 -5.12 -46.39 63.68
C PRO A 320 -3.64 -46.03 63.88
N ALA A 321 -2.97 -46.70 64.82
CA ALA A 321 -1.59 -46.39 65.21
C ALA A 321 -0.54 -46.75 64.15
N ASP A 322 -0.88 -47.63 63.20
CA ASP A 322 -0.03 -48.14 62.13
C ASP A 322 -0.20 -47.39 60.79
N THR A 323 -0.88 -46.24 60.79
CA THR A 323 -1.21 -45.57 59.54
C THR A 323 -0.09 -44.68 59.01
N ALA A 324 0.19 -44.78 57.70
CA ALA A 324 1.11 -43.88 57.01
C ALA A 324 0.56 -42.44 57.01
N GLY A 325 1.41 -41.45 57.25
CA GLY A 325 1.01 -40.03 57.24
C GLY A 325 0.46 -39.61 55.88
N GLY A 326 -0.51 -38.69 55.88
CA GLY A 326 -1.25 -38.26 54.70
C GLY A 326 -2.55 -37.54 55.05
N THR A 327 -3.31 -37.16 54.03
CA THR A 327 -4.62 -36.51 54.19
C THR A 327 -5.70 -37.57 54.41
N PHE A 328 -6.37 -37.52 55.56
CA PHE A 328 -7.55 -38.32 55.85
C PHE A 328 -8.79 -37.47 55.63
N VAL A 329 -9.89 -38.10 55.23
CA VAL A 329 -11.14 -37.41 54.94
C VAL A 329 -12.21 -37.90 55.91
N LEU A 330 -12.73 -36.99 56.74
CA LEU A 330 -13.96 -37.22 57.49
C LEU A 330 -15.13 -37.04 56.55
N THR A 331 -16.02 -38.02 56.45
CA THR A 331 -17.22 -37.95 55.61
C THR A 331 -18.48 -38.17 56.44
N ALA A 332 -19.56 -37.45 56.11
CA ALA A 332 -20.89 -37.64 56.65
C ALA A 332 -21.83 -37.81 55.47
N SER A 333 -22.40 -38.99 55.34
CA SER A 333 -23.34 -39.34 54.27
C SER A 333 -24.51 -40.09 54.88
N GLY A 334 -25.70 -39.91 54.35
CA GLY A 334 -26.89 -40.45 54.97
C GLY A 334 -28.11 -40.31 54.08
N GLU A 335 -29.25 -40.78 54.60
CA GLU A 335 -30.54 -40.70 53.93
C GLU A 335 -31.60 -40.24 54.93
N TYR A 336 -32.58 -39.50 54.43
CA TYR A 336 -33.78 -39.11 55.17
C TYR A 336 -35.02 -39.47 54.36
N VAL A 337 -36.14 -39.68 55.05
CA VAL A 337 -37.40 -40.00 54.38
C VAL A 337 -38.24 -38.74 54.27
N TRP A 338 -38.74 -38.45 53.07
CA TRP A 338 -39.62 -37.32 52.81
C TRP A 338 -40.68 -37.73 51.78
N LEU A 339 -41.97 -37.50 52.10
CA LEU A 339 -43.12 -38.02 51.35
C LEU A 339 -43.02 -39.53 51.03
N GLU A 340 -42.73 -40.35 52.04
CA GLU A 340 -42.55 -41.82 51.94
C GLU A 340 -41.38 -42.30 51.05
N LYS A 341 -40.51 -41.39 50.57
CA LYS A 341 -39.37 -41.71 49.71
C LYS A 341 -38.04 -41.43 50.42
N ALA A 342 -37.06 -42.31 50.23
CA ALA A 342 -35.71 -42.13 50.76
C ALA A 342 -34.91 -41.19 49.87
N ILE A 343 -34.40 -40.10 50.44
CA ILE A 343 -33.59 -39.09 49.76
C ILE A 343 -32.19 -39.10 50.39
N SER A 344 -31.16 -39.23 49.56
CA SER A 344 -29.76 -39.16 50.00
C SER A 344 -29.34 -37.73 50.31
N ILE A 345 -28.61 -37.55 51.40
CA ILE A 345 -28.02 -36.27 51.81
C ILE A 345 -26.75 -36.04 50.98
N THR A 346 -26.48 -34.79 50.63
CA THR A 346 -25.20 -34.39 50.04
C THR A 346 -24.07 -34.65 51.03
N ALA A 347 -23.08 -35.46 50.63
CA ALA A 347 -21.99 -35.86 51.52
C ALA A 347 -21.16 -34.64 51.94
N ALA A 348 -20.97 -34.45 53.24
CA ALA A 348 -20.08 -33.44 53.78
C ALA A 348 -18.71 -34.04 54.02
N GLU A 349 -17.65 -33.31 53.66
CA GLU A 349 -16.27 -33.78 53.83
C GLU A 349 -15.43 -32.73 54.57
N ALA A 350 -14.53 -33.20 55.44
CA ALA A 350 -13.51 -32.38 56.06
C ALA A 350 -12.16 -33.11 56.05
N GLU A 351 -11.14 -32.43 55.53
CA GLU A 351 -9.78 -32.98 55.49
C GLU A 351 -9.05 -32.78 56.82
N VAL A 352 -8.29 -33.80 57.22
CA VAL A 352 -7.41 -33.77 58.40
C VAL A 352 -6.05 -34.34 58.03
N GLN A 353 -4.97 -33.62 58.40
CA GLN A 353 -3.61 -34.05 58.12
C GLN A 353 -3.08 -34.95 59.23
N VAL A 354 -2.62 -36.15 58.87
CA VAL A 354 -1.87 -37.02 59.79
C VAL A 354 -0.39 -36.91 59.48
N LYS A 355 0.43 -36.53 60.47
CA LYS A 355 1.86 -36.26 60.27
C LYS A 355 2.61 -37.48 59.76
N SER A 356 3.32 -37.33 58.64
CA SER A 356 4.37 -38.25 58.18
C SER A 356 5.73 -37.86 58.77
N PRO A 357 6.63 -38.80 59.11
CA PRO A 357 8.01 -38.45 59.49
C PRO A 357 8.73 -37.73 58.32
N PRO A 358 9.62 -36.75 58.59
CA PRO A 358 10.16 -35.90 57.55
C PRO A 358 11.07 -36.66 56.57
N PHE A 359 10.73 -36.58 55.28
CA PHE A 359 11.52 -37.15 54.16
C PHE A 359 12.24 -36.02 53.40
N THR A 360 13.53 -36.19 53.11
CA THR A 360 14.36 -35.24 52.34
C THR A 360 14.84 -35.89 51.04
N PHE A 361 14.76 -35.18 49.91
CA PHE A 361 15.24 -35.68 48.60
C PHE A 361 16.12 -34.62 47.92
N PHE A 362 17.38 -34.95 47.62
CA PHE A 362 18.39 -34.07 47.01
C PHE A 362 18.64 -32.71 47.71
N GLY A 363 18.43 -32.63 49.04
CA GLY A 363 18.89 -31.49 49.84
C GLY A 363 18.13 -30.17 49.64
N LEU A 364 17.04 -30.14 48.87
CA LEU A 364 16.17 -28.98 48.70
C LEU A 364 14.75 -29.29 49.18
N SER A 365 14.14 -28.34 49.89
CA SER A 365 12.74 -28.44 50.33
C SER A 365 11.77 -28.19 49.17
N ILE A 366 10.59 -28.82 49.24
CA ILE A 366 9.49 -28.75 48.25
C ILE A 366 9.17 -27.33 47.72
N PRO A 367 9.23 -26.24 48.53
CA PRO A 367 8.98 -24.88 48.03
C PRO A 367 9.93 -24.43 46.91
N TRP A 368 11.18 -24.86 46.91
CA TRP A 368 12.16 -24.47 45.88
C TRP A 368 11.87 -25.09 44.53
N LEU A 369 11.35 -26.33 44.50
CA LEU A 369 10.95 -27.00 43.27
C LEU A 369 9.76 -26.29 42.60
N ILE A 370 8.81 -25.79 43.39
CA ILE A 370 7.65 -25.04 42.90
C ILE A 370 8.08 -23.69 42.30
N ILE A 371 9.00 -22.98 42.94
CA ILE A 371 9.54 -21.71 42.42
C ILE A 371 10.25 -21.92 41.08
N SER A 372 11.04 -22.99 40.95
CA SER A 372 11.67 -23.32 39.66
C SER A 372 10.68 -23.69 38.57
N ALA A 373 9.58 -24.37 38.90
CA ALA A 373 8.53 -24.71 37.94
C ALA A 373 7.77 -23.45 37.45
N VAL A 374 7.41 -22.54 38.35
CA VAL A 374 6.76 -21.27 38.00
C VAL A 374 7.69 -20.39 37.16
N GLY A 375 8.98 -20.35 37.51
CA GLY A 375 10.00 -19.66 36.72
C GLY A 375 10.13 -20.21 35.29
N ALA A 376 10.06 -21.53 35.11
CA ALA A 376 10.11 -22.17 33.80
C ALA A 376 8.88 -21.83 32.93
N VAL A 377 7.68 -21.81 33.52
CA VAL A 377 6.45 -21.42 32.82
C VAL A 377 6.48 -19.95 32.42
N ALA A 378 6.91 -19.06 33.31
CA ALA A 378 7.07 -17.64 33.00
C ALA A 378 8.09 -17.40 31.87
N ALA A 379 9.21 -18.13 31.88
CA ALA A 379 10.21 -18.09 30.82
C ALA A 379 9.67 -18.59 29.47
N ALA A 380 8.83 -19.64 29.46
CA ALA A 380 8.19 -20.14 28.25
C ALA A 380 7.18 -19.13 27.66
N VAL A 381 6.38 -18.48 28.52
CA VAL A 381 5.43 -17.42 28.10
C VAL A 381 6.17 -16.21 27.55
N ALA A 382 7.21 -15.74 28.26
CA ALA A 382 8.06 -14.64 27.80
C ALA A 382 8.77 -14.99 26.49
N GLY A 383 9.31 -16.20 26.36
CA GLY A 383 9.93 -16.70 25.13
C GLY A 383 8.95 -16.72 23.94
N ARG A 384 7.69 -17.13 24.17
CA ARG A 384 6.64 -17.11 23.14
C ARG A 384 6.28 -15.69 22.72
N PHE A 385 6.17 -14.76 23.67
CA PHE A 385 5.92 -13.34 23.38
C PHE A 385 7.08 -12.70 22.64
N SER A 386 8.32 -12.92 23.08
CA SER A 386 9.53 -12.44 22.41
C SER A 386 9.69 -13.04 21.03
N TYR A 387 9.36 -14.33 20.82
CA TYR A 387 9.35 -14.95 19.50
C TYR A 387 8.28 -14.33 18.60
N ARG A 388 7.05 -14.09 19.09
CA ARG A 388 6.01 -13.40 18.31
C ARG A 388 6.38 -11.95 18.01
N TYR A 389 6.98 -11.25 18.96
CA TYR A 389 7.48 -9.89 18.78
C TYR A 389 8.62 -9.84 17.76
N TYR A 390 9.57 -10.78 17.85
CA TYR A 390 10.65 -10.95 16.88
C TYR A 390 10.11 -11.28 15.48
N GLN A 391 9.13 -12.19 15.37
CA GLN A 391 8.49 -12.52 14.10
C GLN A 391 7.72 -11.33 13.52
N ARG A 392 6.99 -10.56 14.35
CA ARG A 392 6.33 -9.31 13.93
C ARG A 392 7.34 -8.27 13.47
N ARG A 393 8.47 -8.10 14.17
CA ARG A 393 9.56 -7.19 13.75
C ARG A 393 10.29 -7.69 12.51
N LYS A 394 10.46 -8.99 12.33
CA LYS A 394 11.08 -9.59 11.15
C LYS A 394 10.18 -9.45 9.93
N ALA A 395 8.86 -9.63 10.09
CA ALA A 395 7.87 -9.32 9.07
C ALA A 395 7.86 -7.82 8.72
N ALA A 396 7.83 -6.93 9.72
CA ALA A 396 7.93 -5.48 9.50
C ALA A 396 9.28 -5.01 8.92
N ARG A 397 10.33 -5.84 8.95
CA ARG A 397 11.63 -5.61 8.31
C ARG A 397 11.71 -6.16 6.88
N ARG A 398 10.79 -7.03 6.45
CA ARG A 398 10.69 -7.43 5.04
C ARG A 398 10.23 -6.21 4.28
N ARG A 399 11.17 -5.59 3.55
CA ARG A 399 10.94 -4.34 2.80
C ARG A 399 10.01 -4.51 1.61
N PHE A 400 9.84 -5.75 1.13
CA PHE A 400 9.06 -6.11 -0.04
C PHE A 400 8.17 -7.31 0.33
N GLU A 401 6.85 -7.13 0.21
CA GLU A 401 5.82 -8.12 0.60
C GLU A 401 5.24 -8.87 -0.62
N ALA A 402 5.66 -8.50 -1.83
CA ALA A 402 5.13 -9.04 -3.08
C ALA A 402 5.43 -10.54 -3.21
N ARG A 403 4.39 -11.33 -3.53
CA ARG A 403 4.56 -12.75 -3.90
C ARG A 403 5.22 -12.83 -5.27
N LEU A 404 6.38 -13.48 -5.33
CA LEU A 404 7.17 -13.63 -6.55
C LEU A 404 6.98 -15.02 -7.19
N PHE A 405 6.54 -15.06 -8.45
CA PHE A 405 6.38 -16.29 -9.23
C PHE A 405 7.66 -16.58 -10.02
N MET A 406 8.66 -17.18 -9.36
CA MET A 406 10.00 -17.44 -9.94
C MET A 406 9.98 -18.20 -11.28
N ALA A 407 8.99 -19.05 -11.51
CA ALA A 407 8.88 -19.81 -12.76
C ALA A 407 8.53 -18.95 -13.98
N GLU A 408 7.89 -17.80 -13.76
CA GLU A 408 7.40 -16.86 -14.77
C GLU A 408 8.35 -15.67 -14.98
N LEU A 409 9.49 -15.64 -14.27
CA LEU A 409 10.53 -14.66 -14.50
C LEU A 409 11.50 -15.13 -15.60
N PRO A 410 12.11 -14.20 -16.35
CA PRO A 410 13.15 -14.54 -17.32
C PRO A 410 14.30 -15.30 -16.66
N LYS A 411 14.68 -16.41 -17.30
CA LYS A 411 15.77 -17.28 -16.85
C LYS A 411 17.04 -17.00 -17.67
N PRO A 412 18.22 -17.33 -17.13
CA PRO A 412 19.46 -17.27 -17.91
C PRO A 412 19.34 -18.05 -19.22
N GLY A 413 19.78 -17.45 -20.32
CA GLY A 413 19.67 -18.01 -21.66
C GLY A 413 20.37 -17.13 -22.70
N PRO A 414 20.37 -17.54 -23.99
CA PRO A 414 21.03 -16.80 -25.06
C PRO A 414 20.52 -15.37 -25.22
N ASP A 415 19.20 -15.17 -25.10
CA ASP A 415 18.54 -13.87 -25.24
C ASP A 415 18.33 -13.13 -23.90
N ALA A 416 18.70 -13.77 -22.78
CA ALA A 416 18.59 -13.14 -21.46
C ALA A 416 19.70 -12.10 -21.25
N ILE A 417 19.32 -10.94 -20.71
CA ILE A 417 20.20 -9.86 -20.27
C ILE A 417 20.13 -9.70 -18.77
N ARG A 418 21.29 -9.59 -18.10
CA ARG A 418 21.38 -9.57 -16.64
C ARG A 418 21.36 -8.12 -16.14
N ILE A 419 20.25 -7.71 -15.55
CA ILE A 419 20.06 -6.33 -15.09
C ILE A 419 20.42 -6.11 -13.62
N GLY A 420 20.48 -7.17 -12.81
CA GLY A 420 20.77 -7.02 -11.38
C GLY A 420 20.44 -8.25 -10.56
N ARG A 421 19.98 -8.02 -9.32
CA ARG A 421 19.51 -9.06 -8.39
C ARG A 421 18.07 -8.83 -7.98
N LEU A 422 17.33 -9.91 -7.79
CA LEU A 422 15.98 -9.86 -7.21
C LEU A 422 16.06 -9.40 -5.75
N ALA A 423 15.19 -8.50 -5.33
CA ALA A 423 15.20 -7.97 -3.97
C ALA A 423 14.42 -8.86 -2.99
N GLU A 424 13.43 -9.59 -3.49
CA GLU A 424 12.51 -10.43 -2.71
C GLU A 424 12.99 -11.88 -2.58
N ALA A 425 13.84 -12.34 -3.51
CA ALA A 425 14.33 -13.71 -3.57
C ALA A 425 15.82 -13.77 -3.91
N PRO A 426 16.54 -14.82 -3.47
CA PRO A 426 17.91 -15.03 -3.91
C PRO A 426 17.93 -15.38 -5.41
N GLY A 427 18.64 -14.59 -6.20
CA GLY A 427 18.81 -14.83 -7.64
C GLY A 427 19.13 -13.55 -8.41
N ASP A 428 19.64 -13.73 -9.62
CA ASP A 428 19.87 -12.64 -10.56
C ASP A 428 18.57 -12.31 -11.31
N ALA A 429 18.31 -11.01 -11.47
CA ALA A 429 17.20 -10.51 -12.26
C ALA A 429 17.64 -10.40 -13.73
N HIS A 430 16.84 -10.98 -14.62
CA HIS A 430 17.06 -10.94 -16.06
C HIS A 430 15.86 -10.32 -16.79
N LEU A 431 16.10 -9.81 -17.99
CA LEU A 431 15.07 -9.51 -18.99
C LEU A 431 15.37 -10.31 -20.25
N ASP A 432 14.37 -10.58 -21.07
CA ASP A 432 14.61 -10.97 -22.46
C ASP A 432 14.98 -9.72 -23.28
N ILE A 433 16.08 -9.78 -24.04
CA ILE A 433 16.49 -8.66 -24.90
C ILE A 433 15.44 -8.30 -25.95
N ASN A 434 14.67 -9.27 -26.42
CA ASN A 434 13.65 -9.03 -27.44
C ASN A 434 12.42 -8.32 -26.87
N ASP A 435 12.22 -8.32 -25.54
CA ASP A 435 11.17 -7.52 -24.92
C ASP A 435 11.47 -6.02 -24.96
N LEU A 436 12.74 -5.62 -25.13
CA LEU A 436 13.10 -4.21 -25.33
C LEU A 436 12.53 -3.66 -26.65
N ARG A 437 12.22 -4.53 -27.63
CA ARG A 437 11.52 -4.17 -28.87
C ARG A 437 10.12 -3.65 -28.60
N MET A 438 9.50 -4.10 -27.51
CA MET A 438 8.21 -3.63 -27.00
C MET A 438 8.36 -2.45 -26.03
N HIS A 439 9.47 -1.73 -26.14
CA HIS A 439 9.78 -0.47 -25.46
C HIS A 439 9.97 -0.59 -23.94
N VAL A 440 10.68 0.38 -23.39
CA VAL A 440 11.02 0.48 -21.98
C VAL A 440 10.70 1.89 -21.48
N MET A 441 10.15 2.00 -20.28
CA MET A 441 10.01 3.29 -19.60
C MET A 441 10.62 3.19 -18.22
N THR A 442 11.52 4.11 -17.91
CA THR A 442 12.15 4.24 -16.60
C THR A 442 11.80 5.60 -16.01
N ALA A 443 11.26 5.62 -14.80
CA ALA A 443 10.84 6.84 -14.12
C ALA A 443 11.30 6.87 -12.66
N GLY A 444 11.54 8.05 -12.11
CA GLY A 444 11.87 8.25 -10.70
C GLY A 444 12.52 9.61 -10.43
N ALA A 445 12.58 9.98 -9.16
CA ALA A 445 13.15 11.26 -8.77
C ALA A 445 14.65 11.36 -9.11
N THR A 446 15.14 12.58 -9.25
CA THR A 446 16.56 12.87 -9.44
C THR A 446 17.40 12.24 -8.34
N GLY A 447 18.47 11.53 -8.72
CA GLY A 447 19.32 10.77 -7.80
C GLY A 447 18.78 9.39 -7.39
N GLY A 448 17.58 8.97 -7.85
CA GLY A 448 17.02 7.64 -7.56
C GLY A 448 17.72 6.47 -8.26
N GLY A 449 18.64 6.75 -9.19
CA GLY A 449 19.39 5.74 -9.95
C GLY A 449 18.78 5.41 -11.33
N LYS A 450 17.82 6.21 -11.81
CA LYS A 450 17.14 6.02 -13.10
C LYS A 450 18.12 5.87 -14.28
N THR A 451 18.94 6.90 -14.52
CA THR A 451 19.88 6.94 -15.65
C THR A 451 20.88 5.79 -15.59
N ILE A 452 21.56 5.58 -14.44
CA ILE A 452 22.52 4.47 -14.28
C ILE A 452 21.89 3.11 -14.54
N SER A 453 20.66 2.88 -14.06
CA SER A 453 19.97 1.60 -14.26
C SER A 453 19.49 1.42 -15.70
N SER A 454 19.07 2.49 -16.38
CA SER A 454 18.77 2.47 -17.82
C SER A 454 20.04 2.20 -18.63
N MET A 455 21.19 2.73 -18.21
CA MET A 455 22.47 2.43 -18.83
C MET A 455 22.85 0.96 -18.70
N VAL A 456 22.53 0.28 -17.59
CA VAL A 456 22.72 -1.18 -17.47
C VAL A 456 21.99 -1.94 -18.58
N ILE A 457 20.74 -1.56 -18.90
CA ILE A 457 19.97 -2.18 -20.00
C ILE A 457 20.68 -1.93 -21.35
N ALA A 458 21.18 -0.72 -21.57
CA ALA A 458 21.91 -0.37 -22.78
C ALA A 458 23.25 -1.12 -22.91
N GLU A 459 24.01 -1.28 -21.81
CA GLU A 459 25.22 -2.09 -21.79
C GLU A 459 24.94 -3.53 -22.19
N GLU A 460 23.90 -4.14 -21.62
CA GLU A 460 23.53 -5.50 -21.96
C GLU A 460 23.09 -5.63 -23.43
N ALA A 461 22.38 -4.62 -23.96
CA ALA A 461 22.04 -4.58 -25.38
C ALA A 461 23.30 -4.55 -26.27
N LEU A 462 24.29 -3.72 -25.92
CA LEU A 462 25.58 -3.64 -26.62
C LEU A 462 26.38 -4.94 -26.50
N LEU A 463 26.41 -5.57 -25.33
CA LEU A 463 27.05 -6.88 -25.10
C LEU A 463 26.43 -7.99 -25.96
N LYS A 464 25.15 -7.87 -26.30
CA LYS A 464 24.45 -8.76 -27.22
C LYS A 464 24.52 -8.30 -28.69
N GLY A 465 25.38 -7.32 -28.98
CA GLY A 465 25.63 -6.82 -30.34
C GLY A 465 24.45 -6.05 -30.93
N ARG A 466 23.61 -5.43 -30.10
CA ARG A 466 22.53 -4.53 -30.54
C ARG A 466 23.04 -3.10 -30.58
N ASN A 467 22.54 -2.33 -31.54
CA ASN A 467 22.89 -0.92 -31.66
C ASN A 467 22.15 -0.09 -30.60
N VAL A 468 22.80 0.92 -30.04
CA VAL A 468 22.20 1.85 -29.09
C VAL A 468 22.35 3.27 -29.60
N ILE A 469 21.25 4.01 -29.72
CA ILE A 469 21.26 5.42 -30.09
C ILE A 469 20.68 6.22 -28.94
N VAL A 470 21.41 7.20 -28.45
CA VAL A 470 21.02 7.99 -27.27
C VAL A 470 20.91 9.45 -27.62
N PHE A 471 19.81 10.08 -27.20
CA PHE A 471 19.67 11.54 -27.18
C PHE A 471 19.80 12.03 -25.75
N ASP A 472 20.93 12.68 -25.48
CA ASP A 472 21.36 13.01 -24.12
C ASP A 472 21.55 14.53 -23.94
N PRO A 473 20.73 15.18 -23.10
CA PRO A 473 20.85 16.60 -22.81
C PRO A 473 21.94 16.96 -21.80
N THR A 474 22.66 15.97 -21.24
CA THR A 474 23.67 16.16 -20.18
C THR A 474 25.08 15.74 -20.59
N ALA A 475 25.20 15.05 -21.73
CA ALA A 475 26.39 14.33 -22.19
C ALA A 475 26.89 13.24 -21.21
N GLN A 476 26.11 12.84 -20.20
CA GLN A 476 26.45 11.78 -19.26
C GLN A 476 26.70 10.43 -19.95
N TRP A 477 25.97 10.11 -21.02
CA TRP A 477 26.09 8.84 -21.75
C TRP A 477 27.40 8.71 -22.54
N THR A 478 28.16 9.80 -22.69
CA THR A 478 29.51 9.75 -23.31
C THR A 478 30.50 8.93 -22.48
N GLY A 479 30.21 8.68 -21.20
CA GLY A 479 30.98 7.77 -20.34
C GLY A 479 31.07 6.34 -20.88
N PHE A 480 30.14 5.90 -21.74
CA PHE A 480 30.16 4.57 -22.38
C PHE A 480 31.47 4.27 -23.12
N LEU A 481 32.14 5.31 -23.62
CA LEU A 481 33.35 5.18 -24.42
C LEU A 481 34.60 4.89 -23.57
N LYS A 482 34.48 4.90 -22.23
CA LYS A 482 35.56 4.60 -21.29
C LYS A 482 35.17 3.45 -20.37
N LYS A 483 36.16 2.66 -19.96
CA LYS A 483 36.01 1.68 -18.88
C LYS A 483 35.75 2.39 -17.55
N CYS A 484 34.93 1.79 -16.68
CA CYS A 484 34.70 2.30 -15.34
C CYS A 484 36.01 2.40 -14.54
N ALA A 485 36.35 3.59 -14.07
CA ALA A 485 37.47 3.81 -13.14
C ALA A 485 37.02 4.31 -11.76
N SER A 486 35.72 4.59 -11.58
CA SER A 486 35.18 5.07 -10.31
C SER A 486 35.30 4.02 -9.19
N GLU A 487 36.16 4.27 -8.20
CA GLU A 487 36.34 3.39 -7.03
C GLU A 487 35.00 3.08 -6.33
N LYS A 488 34.13 4.09 -6.21
CA LYS A 488 32.81 3.92 -5.60
C LYS A 488 31.97 2.92 -6.38
N MET A 489 31.94 2.98 -7.71
CA MET A 489 31.18 2.02 -8.51
C MET A 489 31.79 0.63 -8.48
N LEU A 490 33.11 0.53 -8.62
CA LEU A 490 33.84 -0.74 -8.55
C LEU A 490 33.64 -1.43 -7.20
N SER A 491 33.50 -0.67 -6.11
CA SER A 491 33.22 -1.24 -4.78
C SER A 491 31.92 -2.06 -4.73
N TYR A 492 30.93 -1.76 -5.59
CA TYR A 492 29.68 -2.50 -5.66
C TYR A 492 29.79 -3.81 -6.46
N TYR A 493 30.82 -4.01 -7.28
CA TYR A 493 30.93 -5.17 -8.16
C TYR A 493 30.89 -6.50 -7.40
N LYS A 494 31.58 -6.56 -6.25
CA LYS A 494 31.60 -7.73 -5.37
C LYS A 494 30.20 -8.14 -4.91
N ASN A 495 29.31 -7.16 -4.69
CA ASN A 495 27.92 -7.40 -4.29
C ASN A 495 27.08 -8.02 -5.40
N PHE A 496 27.58 -8.07 -6.64
CA PHE A 496 26.93 -8.68 -7.79
C PHE A 496 27.74 -9.84 -8.39
N GLY A 497 28.83 -10.26 -7.74
CA GLY A 497 29.71 -11.31 -8.27
C GLY A 497 30.49 -10.89 -9.52
N MET A 498 30.68 -9.58 -9.70
CA MET A 498 31.48 -8.99 -10.77
C MET A 498 32.91 -8.71 -10.27
N LYS A 499 33.85 -8.62 -11.21
CA LYS A 499 35.27 -8.34 -10.98
C LYS A 499 35.65 -7.03 -11.64
N GLU A 500 36.65 -6.33 -11.12
CA GLU A 500 37.16 -5.10 -11.74
C GLU A 500 37.62 -5.31 -13.19
N SER A 501 38.04 -6.53 -13.55
CA SER A 501 38.36 -6.93 -14.92
C SER A 501 37.16 -6.92 -15.88
N ASP A 502 35.93 -6.91 -15.36
CA ASP A 502 34.71 -6.87 -16.15
C ASP A 502 34.43 -5.45 -16.65
N ALA A 503 35.01 -4.42 -16.00
CA ALA A 503 34.86 -3.02 -16.40
C ALA A 503 35.43 -2.80 -17.81
N ARG A 504 34.66 -2.12 -18.66
CA ARG A 504 34.98 -1.93 -20.08
C ARG A 504 34.30 -0.71 -20.66
N GLY A 505 34.93 -0.14 -21.67
CA GLY A 505 34.26 0.79 -22.58
C GLY A 505 33.51 0.04 -23.68
N PHE A 506 32.68 0.76 -24.39
CA PHE A 506 31.92 0.31 -25.55
C PHE A 506 32.29 1.14 -26.77
N PRO A 507 32.39 0.52 -27.96
CA PRO A 507 32.70 1.24 -29.19
C PRO A 507 31.54 2.19 -29.53
N GLY A 508 31.87 3.43 -29.89
CA GLY A 508 30.84 4.40 -30.18
C GLY A 508 31.34 5.79 -30.55
N VAL A 509 30.40 6.63 -31.01
CA VAL A 509 30.68 7.99 -31.50
C VAL A 509 29.81 8.98 -30.75
N VAL A 510 30.37 10.16 -30.48
CA VAL A 510 29.63 11.30 -29.93
C VAL A 510 29.37 12.30 -31.04
N LYS A 511 28.10 12.68 -31.22
CA LYS A 511 27.66 13.67 -32.20
C LYS A 511 27.00 14.85 -31.50
N LEU A 512 27.44 16.07 -31.80
CA LEU A 512 26.82 17.28 -31.26
C LEU A 512 25.68 17.74 -32.16
N VAL A 513 24.51 18.01 -31.58
CA VAL A 513 23.39 18.62 -32.28
C VAL A 513 23.21 20.06 -31.79
N THR A 514 23.33 21.01 -32.71
CA THR A 514 23.18 22.45 -32.42
C THR A 514 21.86 23.01 -32.93
N ASN A 515 21.19 22.32 -33.85
CA ASN A 515 19.94 22.75 -34.46
C ASN A 515 18.90 21.62 -34.40
N PRO A 516 17.68 21.85 -33.85
CA PRO A 516 16.67 20.80 -33.72
C PRO A 516 16.14 20.30 -35.07
N ARG A 517 16.32 21.08 -36.15
CA ARG A 517 15.89 20.74 -37.51
C ARG A 517 16.94 19.98 -38.30
N GLN A 518 18.13 19.73 -37.75
CA GLN A 518 19.20 18.98 -38.41
C GLN A 518 18.71 17.57 -38.78
N LYS A 519 18.73 17.24 -40.08
CA LYS A 519 18.39 15.90 -40.54
C LYS A 519 19.46 14.92 -40.09
N LEU A 520 19.02 13.80 -39.51
CA LEU A 520 19.89 12.69 -39.11
C LEU A 520 19.78 11.58 -40.15
N ASP A 521 20.91 11.02 -40.58
CA ASP A 521 20.94 9.89 -41.50
C ASP A 521 20.57 8.60 -40.76
N MET A 522 19.27 8.41 -40.54
CA MET A 522 18.76 7.24 -39.82
C MET A 522 18.99 5.94 -40.60
N LYS A 523 19.19 6.00 -41.92
CA LYS A 523 19.50 4.82 -42.74
C LYS A 523 20.87 4.26 -42.37
N GLU A 524 21.87 5.13 -42.23
CA GLU A 524 23.19 4.75 -41.70
C GLU A 524 23.09 4.26 -40.26
N LEU A 525 22.44 5.03 -39.39
CA LEU A 525 22.37 4.73 -37.96
C LEU A 525 21.61 3.43 -37.65
N LEU A 526 20.69 2.98 -38.52
CA LEU A 526 19.96 1.72 -38.36
C LEU A 526 20.55 0.57 -39.20
N GLY A 527 21.63 0.85 -39.95
CA GLY A 527 22.32 -0.10 -40.82
C GLY A 527 23.11 -1.16 -40.06
N GLU A 528 23.63 -2.16 -40.79
CA GLU A 528 24.46 -3.23 -40.20
C GLU A 528 25.81 -2.73 -39.68
N GLU A 529 26.37 -1.66 -40.26
CA GLU A 529 27.66 -1.09 -39.84
C GLU A 529 27.61 -0.47 -38.43
N ALA A 530 26.43 -0.07 -37.97
CA ALA A 530 26.19 0.46 -36.62
C ALA A 530 25.96 -0.63 -35.56
N ARG A 531 25.99 -1.91 -35.95
CA ARG A 531 25.67 -3.02 -35.05
C ARG A 531 26.66 -3.13 -33.88
N GLY A 532 26.11 -3.24 -32.67
CA GLY A 532 26.90 -3.40 -31.44
C GLY A 532 27.67 -2.15 -30.99
N LYS A 533 27.31 -0.98 -31.54
CA LYS A 533 27.93 0.31 -31.23
C LYS A 533 26.93 1.22 -30.54
N ILE A 534 27.44 2.21 -29.82
CA ILE A 534 26.63 3.29 -29.25
C ILE A 534 26.86 4.61 -30.01
N THR A 535 25.78 5.28 -30.39
CA THR A 535 25.84 6.66 -30.92
C THR A 535 25.18 7.59 -29.92
N VAL A 536 25.96 8.51 -29.36
CA VAL A 536 25.48 9.49 -28.37
C VAL A 536 25.30 10.85 -29.04
N PHE A 537 24.06 11.26 -29.23
CA PHE A 537 23.69 12.60 -29.66
C PHE A 537 23.61 13.52 -28.44
N VAL A 538 24.61 14.40 -28.31
CA VAL A 538 24.63 15.44 -27.28
C VAL A 538 23.76 16.59 -27.75
N ILE A 539 22.68 16.84 -27.01
CA ILE A 539 21.66 17.86 -27.30
C ILE A 539 21.62 18.94 -26.21
N GLU A 540 22.71 19.08 -25.44
CA GLU A 540 22.82 20.05 -24.33
C GLU A 540 22.65 21.52 -24.78
N ARG A 541 22.83 21.80 -26.07
CA ARG A 541 22.68 23.14 -26.67
C ARG A 541 21.27 23.46 -27.16
N LEU A 542 20.34 22.49 -27.15
CA LEU A 542 18.94 22.70 -27.54
C LEU A 542 18.14 23.27 -26.37
N LYS A 543 17.27 24.25 -26.63
CA LYS A 543 16.36 24.77 -25.60
C LYS A 543 15.23 23.76 -25.33
N PRO A 544 14.56 23.80 -24.18
CA PRO A 544 13.43 22.90 -23.88
C PRO A 544 12.35 22.87 -24.98
N GLY A 545 11.95 24.03 -25.54
CA GLY A 545 10.99 24.08 -26.65
C GLY A 545 11.50 23.48 -27.97
N ASP A 546 12.83 23.44 -28.18
CA ASP A 546 13.45 22.86 -29.37
C ASP A 546 13.40 21.32 -29.35
N MET A 547 13.29 20.71 -28.16
CA MET A 547 13.20 19.27 -27.99
C MET A 547 12.02 18.68 -28.75
N ASP A 548 10.90 19.39 -28.74
CA ASP A 548 9.66 18.99 -29.40
C ASP A 548 9.84 18.85 -30.92
N VAL A 549 10.53 19.84 -31.51
CA VAL A 549 10.92 19.85 -32.92
C VAL A 549 11.95 18.77 -33.22
N PHE A 550 12.95 18.63 -32.36
CA PHE A 550 14.02 17.66 -32.52
C PHE A 550 13.50 16.23 -32.52
N VAL A 551 12.67 15.85 -31.54
CA VAL A 551 12.11 14.49 -31.48
C VAL A 551 11.16 14.22 -32.64
N THR A 552 10.35 15.20 -33.04
CA THR A 552 9.55 15.11 -34.26
C THR A 552 10.42 14.79 -35.47
N ASN A 553 11.52 15.54 -35.65
CA ASN A 553 12.43 15.38 -36.76
C ASN A 553 13.18 14.04 -36.73
N VAL A 554 13.64 13.57 -35.57
CA VAL A 554 14.27 12.24 -35.40
C VAL A 554 13.31 11.13 -35.83
N ILE A 555 12.09 11.14 -35.27
CA ILE A 555 11.08 10.10 -35.54
C ILE A 555 10.69 10.11 -37.01
N GLN A 556 10.50 11.30 -37.60
CA GLN A 556 10.22 11.45 -39.02
C GLN A 556 11.36 10.90 -39.90
N SER A 557 12.61 11.17 -39.53
CA SER A 557 13.78 10.66 -40.25
C SER A 557 13.86 9.12 -40.19
N ILE A 558 13.40 8.50 -39.10
CA ILE A 558 13.27 7.03 -39.00
C ILE A 558 12.20 6.52 -39.98
N PHE A 559 11.01 7.14 -40.03
CA PHE A 559 9.97 6.77 -40.99
C PHE A 559 10.44 6.90 -42.45
N GLU A 560 11.15 7.97 -42.78
CA GLU A 560 11.70 8.23 -44.12
C GLU A 560 12.79 7.22 -44.51
N SER A 561 13.52 6.66 -43.54
CA SER A 561 14.51 5.61 -43.80
C SER A 561 13.89 4.27 -44.21
N GLN A 562 12.57 4.10 -44.06
CA GLN A 562 11.80 2.89 -44.42
C GLN A 562 12.48 1.59 -43.95
N PRO A 563 12.71 1.42 -42.63
CA PRO A 563 13.40 0.24 -42.12
C PRO A 563 12.60 -1.05 -42.41
N MET A 564 13.31 -2.15 -42.66
CA MET A 564 12.70 -3.45 -42.92
C MET A 564 12.16 -4.08 -41.64
N GLU A 565 11.14 -4.92 -41.77
CA GLU A 565 10.60 -5.68 -40.64
C GLU A 565 11.62 -6.66 -40.08
N TYR A 566 11.67 -6.75 -38.75
CA TYR A 566 12.62 -7.62 -38.05
C TYR A 566 12.01 -8.12 -36.73
N PRO A 567 12.03 -9.45 -36.47
CA PRO A 567 11.29 -10.04 -35.35
C PRO A 567 11.90 -9.81 -33.96
N GLY A 568 13.22 -9.56 -33.88
CA GLY A 568 13.94 -9.35 -32.62
C GLY A 568 14.33 -7.89 -32.37
N LEU A 569 15.11 -7.61 -31.33
CA LEU A 569 15.71 -6.28 -31.15
C LEU A 569 16.91 -6.10 -32.09
N LYS A 570 16.93 -5.02 -32.87
CA LYS A 570 18.08 -4.57 -33.67
C LYS A 570 18.73 -3.33 -33.06
N THR A 571 17.92 -2.33 -32.73
CA THR A 571 18.37 -1.03 -32.21
C THR A 571 17.53 -0.62 -31.01
N LEU A 572 18.19 -0.12 -29.97
CA LEU A 572 17.56 0.53 -28.82
C LEU A 572 17.74 2.05 -28.92
N LEU A 573 16.64 2.77 -29.14
CA LEU A 573 16.59 4.23 -29.20
C LEU A 573 16.28 4.79 -27.81
N ILE A 574 17.13 5.65 -27.26
CA ILE A 574 17.03 6.13 -25.87
C ILE A 574 16.82 7.64 -25.87
N PHE A 575 15.75 8.09 -25.22
CA PHE A 575 15.51 9.50 -24.94
C PHE A 575 15.70 9.74 -23.44
N ASP A 576 16.81 10.39 -23.07
CA ASP A 576 17.06 10.76 -21.67
C ASP A 576 16.40 12.10 -21.32
N GLU A 577 15.94 12.22 -20.08
CA GLU A 577 15.15 13.35 -19.57
C GLU A 577 13.97 13.73 -20.51
N VAL A 578 13.27 12.73 -21.03
CA VAL A 578 12.23 12.88 -22.06
C VAL A 578 11.05 13.77 -21.65
N HIS A 579 10.85 14.01 -20.35
CA HIS A 579 9.85 14.96 -19.84
C HIS A 579 10.09 16.40 -20.31
N ARG A 580 11.29 16.75 -20.79
CA ARG A 580 11.55 18.06 -21.43
C ARG A 580 10.67 18.32 -22.65
N LEU A 581 10.09 17.27 -23.25
CA LEU A 581 9.15 17.37 -24.37
C LEU A 581 7.73 17.80 -23.95
N LEU A 582 7.40 17.71 -22.66
CA LEU A 582 6.04 17.99 -22.21
C LEU A 582 5.72 19.49 -22.38
N PRO A 583 4.47 19.86 -22.75
CA PRO A 583 4.10 21.26 -23.03
C PRO A 583 4.45 22.25 -21.92
N ARG A 584 4.36 21.81 -20.66
CA ARG A 584 4.71 22.63 -19.48
C ARG A 584 6.17 23.10 -19.44
N PHE A 585 7.05 22.52 -20.25
CA PHE A 585 8.45 22.94 -20.41
C PHE A 585 8.71 23.78 -21.68
N GLY A 586 7.66 24.25 -22.36
CA GLY A 586 7.76 25.22 -23.47
C GLY A 586 7.67 24.63 -24.88
N GLY A 587 7.30 23.35 -25.02
CA GLY A 587 7.03 22.70 -26.30
C GLY A 587 5.55 22.79 -26.73
N THR A 588 5.24 22.44 -27.98
CA THR A 588 3.84 22.40 -28.48
C THR A 588 3.11 21.12 -28.08
N GLY A 589 3.86 20.10 -27.60
CA GLY A 589 3.35 18.76 -27.30
C GLY A 589 3.30 17.83 -28.52
N ALA A 590 3.59 18.32 -29.72
CA ALA A 590 3.52 17.51 -30.93
C ALA A 590 4.55 16.37 -30.99
N GLY A 591 5.71 16.55 -30.37
CA GLY A 591 6.76 15.55 -30.21
C GLY A 591 6.32 14.40 -29.30
N VAL A 592 5.45 14.65 -28.31
CA VAL A 592 4.81 13.58 -27.52
C VAL A 592 3.89 12.73 -28.40
N ILE A 593 3.16 13.34 -29.32
CA ILE A 593 2.30 12.63 -30.29
C ILE A 593 3.15 11.81 -31.27
N GLN A 594 4.29 12.35 -31.73
CA GLN A 594 5.22 11.57 -32.55
C GLN A 594 5.80 10.40 -31.77
N LEU A 595 6.08 10.58 -30.48
CA LEU A 595 6.56 9.51 -29.63
C LEU A 595 5.52 8.40 -29.45
N GLU A 596 4.24 8.74 -29.29
CA GLU A 596 3.12 7.80 -29.31
C GLU A 596 3.11 6.98 -30.61
N ARG A 597 3.30 7.64 -31.76
CA ARG A 597 3.41 6.97 -33.06
C ARG A 597 4.63 6.05 -33.12
N ALA A 598 5.77 6.48 -32.59
CA ALA A 598 6.99 5.67 -32.57
C ALA A 598 6.80 4.38 -31.75
N VAL A 599 6.29 4.45 -30.51
CA VAL A 599 6.06 3.26 -29.67
C VAL A 599 4.98 2.32 -30.21
N ARG A 600 4.15 2.76 -31.16
CA ARG A 600 3.19 1.90 -31.84
C ARG A 600 3.80 1.14 -33.02
N GLU A 601 4.63 1.83 -33.80
CA GLU A 601 5.10 1.33 -35.10
C GLU A 601 6.49 0.66 -35.02
N PHE A 602 7.41 1.19 -34.22
CA PHE A 602 8.84 0.84 -34.29
C PHE A 602 9.13 -0.62 -33.91
N ARG A 603 8.28 -1.22 -33.08
CA ARG A 603 8.38 -2.64 -32.70
C ARG A 603 8.42 -3.60 -33.90
N LYS A 604 7.78 -3.27 -35.03
CA LYS A 604 7.76 -4.14 -36.23
C LYS A 604 9.10 -4.18 -36.96
N TRP A 605 9.92 -3.14 -36.76
CA TRP A 605 11.23 -2.97 -37.39
C TRP A 605 12.39 -3.38 -36.47
N GLY A 606 12.08 -3.99 -35.32
CA GLY A 606 13.10 -4.33 -34.33
C GLY A 606 13.71 -3.11 -33.63
N ILE A 607 13.02 -1.96 -33.63
CA ILE A 607 13.47 -0.74 -32.96
C ILE A 607 12.74 -0.62 -31.62
N GLY A 608 13.48 -0.84 -30.54
CA GLY A 608 13.03 -0.58 -29.18
C GLY A 608 13.19 0.90 -28.83
N VAL A 609 12.32 1.43 -27.98
CA VAL A 609 12.40 2.82 -27.50
C VAL A 609 12.47 2.78 -25.99
N MET A 610 13.48 3.41 -25.39
CA MET A 610 13.61 3.57 -23.94
C MET A 610 13.41 5.04 -23.56
N LEU A 611 12.40 5.29 -22.74
CA LEU A 611 12.07 6.61 -22.22
C LEU A 611 12.57 6.75 -20.79
N VAL A 612 13.47 7.69 -20.54
CA VAL A 612 13.95 8.00 -19.20
C VAL A 612 13.34 9.32 -18.76
N SER A 613 12.49 9.26 -17.73
CA SER A 613 11.75 10.42 -17.22
C SER A 613 11.83 10.53 -15.69
N GLN A 614 11.32 11.64 -15.14
CA GLN A 614 11.17 11.83 -13.70
C GLN A 614 9.87 11.23 -13.18
N VAL A 615 8.75 11.54 -13.84
CA VAL A 615 7.42 11.04 -13.47
C VAL A 615 6.85 10.22 -14.62
N MET A 616 6.25 9.09 -14.28
CA MET A 616 5.69 8.18 -15.27
C MET A 616 4.31 8.63 -15.71
N GLY A 617 3.49 9.12 -14.76
CA GLY A 617 2.15 9.65 -15.00
C GLY A 617 2.07 10.89 -15.90
N ASP A 618 3.20 11.55 -16.20
CA ASP A 618 3.26 12.67 -17.13
C ASP A 618 2.94 12.29 -18.59
N PHE A 619 3.08 11.01 -18.93
CA PHE A 619 2.83 10.50 -20.27
C PHE A 619 1.42 9.92 -20.37
N GLU A 620 0.80 10.13 -21.53
CA GLU A 620 -0.53 9.65 -21.84
C GLU A 620 -0.62 8.12 -21.77
N GLU A 621 -1.84 7.62 -21.54
CA GLU A 621 -2.08 6.18 -21.36
C GLU A 621 -1.71 5.38 -22.62
N GLU A 622 -1.89 5.97 -23.81
CA GLU A 622 -1.52 5.38 -25.09
C GLU A 622 -0.02 5.11 -25.20
N ILE A 623 0.83 6.01 -24.67
CA ILE A 623 2.27 5.76 -24.62
C ILE A 623 2.56 4.67 -23.60
N ARG A 624 2.03 4.79 -22.38
CA ARG A 624 2.33 3.85 -21.28
C ARG A 624 1.86 2.42 -21.58
N SER A 625 0.72 2.26 -22.24
CA SER A 625 0.14 0.94 -22.59
C SER A 625 0.89 0.22 -23.72
N ASN A 626 1.55 0.96 -24.62
CA ASN A 626 2.40 0.37 -25.66
C ASN A 626 3.80 0.02 -25.16
N ILE A 627 4.19 0.50 -23.97
CA ILE A 627 5.47 0.19 -23.35
C ILE A 627 5.29 -0.99 -22.40
N ARG A 628 5.92 -2.12 -22.76
CA ARG A 628 5.79 -3.38 -22.03
C ARG A 628 6.59 -3.39 -20.74
N THR A 629 7.83 -2.91 -20.75
CA THR A 629 8.70 -2.94 -19.57
C THR A 629 8.72 -1.56 -18.91
N GLN A 630 8.27 -1.49 -17.66
CA GLN A 630 8.23 -0.26 -16.88
C GLN A 630 9.07 -0.43 -15.61
N VAL A 631 9.94 0.53 -15.32
CA VAL A 631 10.79 0.53 -14.12
C VAL A 631 10.57 1.83 -13.35
N GLN A 632 10.01 1.71 -12.15
CA GLN A 632 9.78 2.83 -11.25
C GLN A 632 10.83 2.83 -10.13
N PHE A 633 11.70 3.83 -10.13
CA PHE A 633 12.64 4.11 -9.07
C PHE A 633 12.00 4.95 -7.97
N TRP A 634 12.74 5.11 -6.88
CA TRP A 634 12.36 5.97 -5.76
C TRP A 634 11.82 7.33 -6.23
N THR A 635 10.67 7.73 -5.69
CA THR A 635 10.02 9.01 -5.96
C THR A 635 9.31 9.53 -4.70
N ARG A 636 9.15 10.86 -4.63
CA ARG A 636 8.37 11.57 -3.60
C ARG A 636 7.10 12.23 -4.15
N GLU A 637 6.91 12.18 -5.46
CA GLU A 637 5.77 12.83 -6.12
C GLU A 637 4.47 12.16 -5.70
N LYS A 638 3.58 12.93 -5.06
CA LYS A 638 2.34 12.41 -4.47
C LYS A 638 1.45 11.76 -5.52
N GLU A 639 1.28 12.40 -6.67
CA GLU A 639 0.45 11.90 -7.77
C GLU A 639 0.95 10.56 -8.30
N GLU A 640 2.27 10.39 -8.40
CA GLU A 640 2.90 9.14 -8.81
C GLU A 640 2.75 8.05 -7.74
N LEU A 641 2.93 8.38 -6.46
CA LEU A 641 2.72 7.44 -5.36
C LEU A 641 1.24 7.02 -5.25
N ASP A 642 0.31 7.94 -5.44
CA ASP A 642 -1.14 7.67 -5.46
C ASP A 642 -1.49 6.78 -6.65
N ARG A 643 -0.88 7.01 -7.82
CA ARG A 643 -1.01 6.14 -9.01
C ARG A 643 -0.53 4.73 -8.71
N ILE A 644 0.66 4.57 -8.12
CA ILE A 644 1.22 3.27 -7.74
C ILE A 644 0.31 2.58 -6.73
N SER A 645 -0.18 3.32 -5.72
CA SER A 645 -1.09 2.79 -4.70
C SER A 645 -2.40 2.27 -5.30
N ARG A 646 -3.02 3.04 -6.21
CA ARG A 646 -4.27 2.65 -6.89
C ARG A 646 -4.08 1.50 -7.88
N THR A 647 -2.96 1.49 -8.62
CA THR A 647 -2.73 0.52 -9.70
C THR A 647 -2.21 -0.81 -9.17
N TYR A 648 -1.27 -0.76 -8.23
CA TYR A 648 -0.52 -1.93 -7.77
C TYR A 648 -0.76 -2.25 -6.29
N GLY A 649 -1.19 -1.29 -5.48
CA GLY A 649 -1.49 -1.46 -4.05
C GLY A 649 -0.58 -0.64 -3.13
N GLU A 650 -1.05 -0.36 -1.91
CA GLU A 650 -0.32 0.45 -0.92
C GLU A 650 1.06 -0.12 -0.55
N GLU A 651 1.20 -1.44 -0.53
CA GLU A 651 2.46 -2.13 -0.22
C GLU A 651 3.58 -1.73 -1.21
N HIS A 652 3.23 -1.58 -2.48
CA HIS A 652 4.18 -1.19 -3.53
C HIS A 652 4.55 0.29 -3.44
N MET A 653 3.58 1.15 -3.12
CA MET A 653 3.82 2.58 -2.86
C MET A 653 4.78 2.77 -1.68
N ARG A 654 4.56 2.04 -0.57
CA ARG A 654 5.47 2.08 0.60
C ARG A 654 6.86 1.56 0.27
N SER A 655 6.96 0.56 -0.60
CA SER A 655 8.23 0.00 -1.06
C SER A 655 9.00 0.98 -1.95
N VAL A 656 8.34 1.60 -2.93
CA VAL A 656 8.96 2.60 -3.82
C VAL A 656 9.39 3.85 -3.05
N SER A 657 8.57 4.38 -2.15
CA SER A 657 8.90 5.57 -1.34
C SER A 657 10.06 5.37 -0.37
N LYS A 658 10.38 4.11 -0.03
CA LYS A 658 11.50 3.72 0.85
C LYS A 658 12.64 3.01 0.11
N ALA A 659 12.56 2.91 -1.22
CA ALA A 659 13.56 2.22 -2.03
C ALA A 659 14.92 2.93 -1.95
N PRO A 660 16.04 2.19 -1.78
CA PRO A 660 17.37 2.77 -1.93
C PRO A 660 17.65 3.18 -3.37
N VAL A 661 18.71 3.97 -3.58
CA VAL A 661 19.21 4.30 -4.92
C VAL A 661 19.58 3.02 -5.67
N GLY A 662 19.18 2.93 -6.95
CA GLY A 662 19.43 1.76 -7.80
C GLY A 662 18.45 0.59 -7.60
N PHE A 663 17.48 0.73 -6.69
CA PHE A 663 16.36 -0.21 -6.58
C PHE A 663 15.19 0.29 -7.40
N GLY A 664 14.76 -0.53 -8.37
CA GLY A 664 13.62 -0.25 -9.23
C GLY A 664 12.51 -1.28 -9.04
N MET A 665 11.27 -0.80 -8.97
CA MET A 665 10.07 -1.62 -9.12
C MET A 665 9.84 -1.87 -10.61
N LEU A 666 9.99 -3.11 -11.05
CA LEU A 666 9.82 -3.52 -12.43
C LEU A 666 8.44 -4.14 -12.64
N VAL A 667 7.77 -3.70 -13.70
CA VAL A 667 6.49 -4.23 -14.16
C VAL A 667 6.64 -4.61 -15.63
N ASN A 668 6.28 -5.85 -15.94
CA ASN A 668 6.14 -6.34 -17.31
C ASN A 668 4.94 -7.32 -17.33
N PRO A 669 3.93 -7.12 -18.20
CA PRO A 669 2.75 -7.98 -18.27
C PRO A 669 3.04 -9.48 -18.44
N ASP A 670 4.16 -9.83 -19.09
CA ASP A 670 4.54 -11.22 -19.35
C ASP A 670 5.24 -11.87 -18.16
N TYR A 671 5.72 -11.07 -17.22
CA TYR A 671 6.51 -11.55 -16.10
C TYR A 671 5.69 -11.48 -14.83
N ASN A 672 5.85 -12.46 -13.94
CA ASN A 672 5.25 -12.43 -12.60
C ASN A 672 3.73 -12.14 -12.62
N ARG A 673 2.99 -12.63 -13.61
CA ARG A 673 1.56 -12.35 -13.85
C ARG A 673 1.22 -10.86 -13.99
N GLY A 674 2.13 -10.06 -14.53
CA GLY A 674 2.00 -8.61 -14.61
C GLY A 674 2.11 -7.90 -13.26
N ARG A 675 2.45 -8.61 -12.17
CA ARG A 675 2.61 -8.00 -10.84
C ARG A 675 4.00 -7.37 -10.72
N PRO A 676 4.12 -6.21 -10.05
CA PRO A 676 5.42 -5.61 -9.82
C PRO A 676 6.32 -6.52 -8.99
N TYR A 677 7.61 -6.48 -9.32
CA TYR A 677 8.68 -7.07 -8.50
C TYR A 677 9.87 -6.10 -8.45
N TYR A 678 10.82 -6.34 -7.56
CA TYR A 678 11.87 -5.38 -7.24
C TYR A 678 13.24 -5.89 -7.67
N VAL A 679 13.97 -5.03 -8.38
CA VAL A 679 15.31 -5.31 -8.85
C VAL A 679 16.27 -4.31 -8.23
N ASN A 680 17.33 -4.84 -7.62
CA ASN A 680 18.52 -4.07 -7.31
C ASN A 680 19.44 -4.12 -8.53
N PHE A 681 19.55 -3.03 -9.27
CA PHE A 681 20.32 -3.00 -10.51
C PHE A 681 21.81 -3.17 -10.24
N ARG A 682 22.50 -3.91 -11.12
CA ARG A 682 23.96 -4.08 -11.02
C ARG A 682 24.68 -2.76 -11.30
N PRO A 683 25.91 -2.56 -10.80
CA PRO A 683 26.73 -1.44 -11.22
C PRO A 683 27.08 -1.55 -12.73
N ILE A 684 27.31 -0.40 -13.36
CA ILE A 684 27.72 -0.29 -14.77
C ILE A 684 29.19 -0.67 -14.98
N LEU A 685 29.52 -1.11 -16.19
CA LEU A 685 30.84 -1.49 -16.71
C LEU A 685 31.64 -0.30 -17.25
N HIS A 686 30.96 0.72 -17.76
CA HIS A 686 31.57 1.93 -18.31
C HIS A 686 31.74 3.05 -17.25
N GLU A 687 32.33 4.18 -17.67
CA GLU A 687 32.57 5.33 -16.79
C GLU A 687 31.27 6.06 -16.43
N VAL A 688 31.13 6.45 -15.16
CA VAL A 688 29.91 7.10 -14.63
C VAL A 688 29.77 8.54 -15.12
N GLN A 689 30.91 9.20 -15.28
CA GLN A 689 30.99 10.61 -15.61
C GLN A 689 31.00 10.80 -17.12
N ARG A 690 30.44 11.94 -17.56
CA ARG A 690 30.63 12.43 -18.93
C ARG A 690 32.12 12.55 -19.24
N LEU A 691 32.47 12.46 -20.52
CA LEU A 691 33.82 12.78 -20.98
C LEU A 691 34.17 14.24 -20.68
N ASP A 692 35.47 14.49 -20.48
CA ASP A 692 35.99 15.83 -20.27
C ASP A 692 35.70 16.71 -21.50
N PRO A 693 35.42 18.01 -21.31
CA PRO A 693 35.12 18.93 -22.42
C PRO A 693 36.16 18.88 -23.55
N LYS A 694 37.46 18.85 -23.20
CA LYS A 694 38.55 18.75 -24.19
C LYS A 694 38.48 17.48 -25.04
N GLN A 695 38.03 16.36 -24.45
CA GLN A 695 37.88 15.11 -25.18
C GLN A 695 36.63 15.11 -26.06
N LEU A 696 35.54 15.72 -25.58
CA LEU A 696 34.34 15.94 -26.39
C LEU A 696 34.64 16.82 -27.60
N ASP A 697 35.42 17.89 -27.42
CA ASP A 697 35.84 18.75 -28.53
C ASP A 697 36.66 17.99 -29.57
N ARG A 698 37.55 17.07 -29.14
CA ARG A 698 38.27 16.16 -30.08
C ARG A 698 37.31 15.25 -30.83
N TYR A 699 36.30 14.69 -30.15
CA TYR A 699 35.26 13.88 -30.82
C TYR A 699 34.50 14.69 -31.86
N TYR A 700 34.05 15.89 -31.51
CA TYR A 700 33.30 16.75 -32.42
C TYR A 700 34.13 17.16 -33.63
N ALA A 701 35.39 17.54 -33.43
CA ALA A 701 36.29 17.89 -34.52
C ALA A 701 36.59 16.70 -35.45
N ALA A 702 36.85 15.51 -34.87
CA ALA A 702 37.08 14.30 -35.66
C ALA A 702 35.83 13.86 -36.44
N ASP A 703 34.65 13.89 -35.81
CA ASP A 703 33.38 13.57 -36.45
C ASP A 703 33.09 14.55 -37.60
N GLU A 704 33.27 15.85 -37.39
CA GLU A 704 33.07 16.88 -38.43
C GLU A 704 33.97 16.64 -39.65
N ARG A 705 35.26 16.34 -39.42
CA ARG A 705 36.22 16.00 -40.48
C ARG A 705 35.78 14.75 -41.25
N ILE A 706 35.47 13.66 -40.53
CA ILE A 706 35.00 12.40 -41.12
C ILE A 706 33.75 12.62 -41.97
N GLU A 707 32.77 13.33 -41.44
CA GLU A 707 31.51 13.60 -42.12
C GLU A 707 31.68 14.50 -43.35
N ASN A 708 32.60 15.47 -43.29
CA ASN A 708 32.94 16.31 -44.43
C ASN A 708 33.60 15.49 -45.55
N ILE A 709 34.52 14.60 -45.21
CA ILE A 709 35.11 13.66 -46.17
C ILE A 709 34.02 12.74 -46.74
N LYS A 710 33.17 12.17 -45.89
CA LYS A 710 32.05 11.32 -46.31
C LYS A 710 31.13 12.01 -47.31
N TYR A 711 30.81 13.29 -47.06
CA TYR A 711 30.04 14.11 -47.98
C TYR A 711 30.76 14.30 -49.33
N LYS A 712 32.05 14.66 -49.30
CA LYS A 712 32.88 14.81 -50.52
C LYS A 712 32.92 13.49 -51.33
N LEU A 713 33.12 12.35 -50.67
CA LEU A 713 33.13 11.04 -51.32
C LEU A 713 31.79 10.70 -51.97
N ARG A 714 30.65 10.94 -51.29
CA ARG A 714 29.31 10.77 -51.90
C ARG A 714 29.13 11.61 -53.16
N LYS A 715 29.58 12.87 -53.15
CA LYS A 715 29.50 13.75 -54.34
C LYS A 715 30.42 13.33 -55.48
N LEU A 716 31.56 12.72 -55.16
CA LEU A 716 32.44 12.10 -56.15
C LEU A 716 31.79 10.85 -56.78
N GLU A 717 31.16 10.00 -55.98
CA GLU A 717 30.41 8.83 -56.47
C GLU A 717 29.24 9.22 -57.36
N GLU A 718 28.47 10.25 -56.99
CA GLU A 718 27.38 10.80 -57.82
C GLU A 718 27.88 11.25 -59.20
N LYS A 719 29.17 11.63 -59.32
CA LYS A 719 29.83 11.98 -60.58
C LYS A 719 30.48 10.79 -61.29
N GLY A 720 30.33 9.58 -60.76
CA GLY A 720 30.90 8.35 -61.32
C GLY A 720 32.41 8.19 -61.08
N VAL A 721 32.97 8.89 -60.09
CA VAL A 721 34.38 8.72 -59.69
C VAL A 721 34.50 7.51 -58.76
N ASP A 722 35.45 6.63 -59.02
CA ASP A 722 35.76 5.53 -58.10
C ASP A 722 36.48 6.06 -56.86
N VAL A 723 35.85 5.88 -55.70
CA VAL A 723 36.38 6.27 -54.39
C VAL A 723 36.49 5.09 -53.43
N PHE A 724 36.48 3.86 -53.94
CA PHE A 724 36.50 2.64 -53.13
C PHE A 724 37.64 2.65 -52.10
N ASP A 725 38.89 2.89 -52.54
CA ASP A 725 40.06 2.90 -51.66
C ASP A 725 39.98 3.99 -50.57
N LEU A 726 39.54 5.20 -50.96
CA LEU A 726 39.38 6.33 -50.03
C LEU A 726 38.32 6.04 -48.98
N ARG A 727 37.25 5.33 -49.35
CA ARG A 727 36.17 4.94 -48.45
C ARG A 727 36.60 3.83 -47.48
N ILE A 728 37.43 2.88 -47.90
CA ILE A 728 38.00 1.88 -46.99
C ILE A 728 38.87 2.55 -45.93
N GLU A 729 39.71 3.51 -46.32
CA GLU A 729 40.55 4.28 -45.40
C GLU A 729 39.72 5.17 -44.47
N LEU A 730 38.68 5.84 -44.97
CA LEU A 730 37.73 6.57 -44.13
C LEU A 730 37.07 5.65 -43.11
N GLY A 731 36.68 4.43 -43.51
CA GLY A 731 36.13 3.42 -42.62
C GLY A 731 37.12 2.93 -41.56
N LEU A 732 38.44 3.02 -41.79
CA LEU A 732 39.45 2.79 -40.77
C LEU A 732 39.50 3.96 -39.77
N ALA A 733 39.49 5.20 -40.25
CA ALA A 733 39.42 6.39 -39.40
C ALA A 733 38.19 6.37 -38.49
N GLN A 734 37.01 6.05 -39.05
CA GLN A 734 35.76 5.89 -38.30
C GLN A 734 35.86 4.83 -37.21
N ARG A 735 36.37 3.63 -37.53
CA ARG A 735 36.59 2.57 -36.53
C ARG A 735 37.55 2.99 -35.42
N LYS A 736 38.59 3.77 -35.74
CA LYS A 736 39.52 4.28 -34.73
C LYS A 736 38.89 5.35 -33.84
N LEU A 737 37.96 6.15 -34.37
CA LEU A 737 37.18 7.09 -33.58
C LEU A 737 36.25 6.35 -32.62
N GLU A 738 35.60 5.29 -33.09
CA GLU A 738 34.75 4.40 -32.26
C GLU A 738 35.51 3.77 -31.09
N GLU A 739 36.80 3.47 -31.28
CA GLU A 739 37.72 2.94 -30.27
C GLU A 739 38.35 4.02 -29.38
N ALA A 740 37.98 5.29 -29.54
CA ALA A 740 38.57 6.44 -28.85
C ALA A 740 40.08 6.65 -29.12
N SER A 741 40.60 6.12 -30.23
CA SER A 741 42.03 6.15 -30.58
C SER A 741 42.37 7.38 -31.42
N PHE A 742 42.23 8.57 -30.83
CA PHE A 742 42.31 9.85 -31.56
C PHE A 742 43.60 10.06 -32.35
N ASP A 743 44.77 9.66 -31.83
CA ASP A 743 46.04 9.90 -32.53
C ASP A 743 46.11 9.11 -33.85
N MET A 744 45.49 7.92 -33.89
CA MET A 744 45.34 7.14 -35.12
C MET A 744 44.29 7.77 -36.06
N VAL A 745 43.21 8.32 -35.50
CA VAL A 745 42.19 9.04 -36.29
C VAL A 745 42.84 10.24 -36.98
N ASP A 746 43.58 11.04 -36.22
CA ASP A 746 44.29 12.21 -36.72
C ASP A 746 45.28 11.80 -37.84
N ALA A 747 46.07 10.74 -37.64
CA ALA A 747 46.97 10.21 -38.67
C ALA A 747 46.26 9.76 -39.96
N TYR A 748 45.13 9.05 -39.84
CA TYR A 748 44.34 8.65 -41.02
C TYR A 748 43.73 9.87 -41.73
N LEU A 749 43.17 10.82 -40.99
CA LEU A 749 42.53 11.99 -41.57
C LEU A 749 43.55 12.94 -42.23
N GLU A 750 44.72 13.14 -41.63
CA GLU A 750 45.81 13.92 -42.22
C GLU A 750 46.35 13.31 -43.52
N SER A 751 46.34 11.98 -43.64
CA SER A 751 46.65 11.26 -44.90
C SER A 751 45.54 11.40 -45.93
N LEU A 752 44.28 11.25 -45.49
CA LEU A 752 43.13 11.11 -46.36
C LEU A 752 42.63 12.46 -46.92
N GLU A 753 42.60 13.51 -46.10
CA GLU A 753 42.06 14.82 -46.48
C GLU A 753 42.72 15.41 -47.74
N PRO A 754 44.07 15.49 -47.84
CA PRO A 754 44.72 16.04 -49.04
C PRO A 754 44.43 15.22 -50.31
N ARG A 755 44.33 13.90 -50.18
CA ARG A 755 44.02 12.99 -51.30
C ARG A 755 42.60 13.21 -51.79
N VAL A 756 41.63 13.28 -50.87
CA VAL A 756 40.23 13.56 -51.21
C VAL A 756 40.10 14.94 -51.85
N GLU A 757 40.81 15.95 -51.33
CA GLU A 757 40.79 17.30 -51.90
C GLU A 757 41.40 17.38 -53.30
N SER A 758 42.49 16.65 -53.55
CA SER A 758 43.10 16.53 -54.88
C SER A 758 42.10 15.96 -55.90
N VAL A 759 41.42 14.86 -55.54
CA VAL A 759 40.40 14.23 -56.40
C VAL A 759 39.21 15.18 -56.60
N CYS A 760 38.73 15.84 -55.55
CA CYS A 760 37.70 16.87 -55.68
C CYS A 760 38.11 18.00 -56.65
N ALA A 761 39.35 18.48 -56.57
CA ALA A 761 39.86 19.53 -57.47
C ALA A 761 39.91 19.06 -58.93
N GLN A 762 40.38 17.84 -59.19
CA GLN A 762 40.39 17.23 -60.53
C GLN A 762 38.99 17.17 -61.17
N HIS A 763 37.94 16.95 -60.35
CA HIS A 763 36.55 16.85 -60.79
C HIS A 763 35.74 18.15 -60.64
N LYS A 764 36.41 19.32 -60.56
CA LYS A 764 35.80 20.66 -60.44
C LYS A 764 34.90 20.82 -59.20
N MET A 765 35.34 20.28 -58.06
CA MET A 765 34.67 20.36 -56.75
C MET A 765 35.62 20.83 -55.64
N ALA A 766 36.64 21.62 -56.00
CA ALA A 766 37.56 22.20 -55.01
C ALA A 766 36.78 23.06 -54.00
N GLY A 767 37.17 22.99 -52.72
CA GLY A 767 36.55 23.78 -51.65
C GLY A 767 35.16 23.31 -51.19
N LEU A 768 34.66 22.17 -51.69
CA LEU A 768 33.39 21.60 -51.25
C LEU A 768 33.43 21.33 -49.73
N LYS A 769 32.54 21.98 -48.99
CA LYS A 769 32.30 21.71 -47.57
C LYS A 769 30.89 21.18 -47.37
N ARG A 770 30.72 20.27 -46.43
CA ARG A 770 29.41 19.78 -46.01
C ARG A 770 28.63 20.93 -45.35
N GLU A 771 27.43 21.18 -45.84
CA GLU A 771 26.42 21.98 -45.13
C GLU A 771 25.49 21.05 -44.35
N ILE A 772 25.09 21.47 -43.15
CA ILE A 772 24.15 20.69 -42.35
C ILE A 772 22.77 20.81 -42.99
N GLU A 773 22.25 19.70 -43.50
CA GLU A 773 20.90 19.64 -44.06
C GLU A 773 19.87 19.87 -42.94
N LEU A 774 19.07 20.93 -43.09
CA LEU A 774 17.99 21.26 -42.16
C LEU A 774 16.64 20.92 -42.79
N ARG A 775 15.72 20.37 -41.99
CA ARG A 775 14.31 20.26 -42.35
C ARG A 775 13.67 21.65 -42.35
N SER A 776 12.78 21.89 -43.32
CA SER A 776 12.08 23.19 -43.38
C SER A 776 11.09 23.32 -42.22
N GLU A 777 10.89 24.56 -41.73
CA GLU A 777 9.92 24.80 -40.64
C GLU A 777 8.49 24.47 -41.06
N LYS A 778 8.15 24.71 -42.33
CA LYS A 778 6.85 24.38 -42.91
C LYS A 778 6.59 22.87 -42.82
N GLU A 779 7.55 22.06 -43.23
CA GLU A 779 7.45 20.60 -43.21
C GLU A 779 7.31 20.03 -41.79
N ILE A 780 8.04 20.60 -40.81
CA ILE A 780 7.89 20.22 -39.40
C ILE A 780 6.46 20.54 -38.93
N LYS A 781 5.99 21.77 -39.17
CA LYS A 781 4.63 22.19 -38.76
C LYS A 781 3.55 21.34 -39.42
N GLU A 782 3.67 21.04 -40.70
CA GLU A 782 2.76 20.15 -41.42
C GLU A 782 2.75 18.74 -40.82
N THR A 783 3.93 18.21 -40.44
CA THR A 783 4.06 16.90 -39.80
C THR A 783 3.42 16.86 -38.42
N GLN A 784 3.62 17.92 -37.62
CA GLN A 784 2.99 18.07 -36.31
C GLN A 784 1.46 18.17 -36.43
N LEU A 785 0.96 18.98 -37.37
CA LEU A 785 -0.47 19.13 -37.63
C LEU A 785 -1.11 17.85 -38.16
N ALA A 786 -0.41 17.10 -39.02
CA ALA A 786 -0.87 15.81 -39.50
C ALA A 786 -1.02 14.79 -38.37
N ALA A 787 -0.05 14.74 -37.44
CA ALA A 787 -0.12 13.86 -36.27
C ALA A 787 -1.25 14.23 -35.32
N LEU A 788 -1.47 15.54 -35.08
CA LEU A 788 -2.62 16.04 -34.32
C LEU A 788 -3.94 15.60 -34.95
N ARG A 789 -4.11 15.82 -36.26
CA ARG A 789 -5.32 15.41 -37.00
C ARG A 789 -5.54 13.89 -36.97
N GLU A 790 -4.48 13.10 -37.11
CA GLU A 790 -4.57 11.63 -37.02
C GLU A 790 -5.07 11.20 -35.64
N ARG A 791 -4.55 11.82 -34.58
CA ARG A 791 -4.96 11.57 -33.20
C ARG A 791 -6.42 11.98 -32.96
N GLU A 792 -6.81 13.18 -33.37
CA GLU A 792 -8.20 13.66 -33.26
C GLU A 792 -9.19 12.78 -34.02
N ARG A 793 -8.87 12.38 -35.27
CA ARG A 793 -9.70 11.46 -36.05
C ARG A 793 -9.92 10.15 -35.32
N ARG A 794 -8.91 9.68 -34.58
CA ARG A 794 -8.98 8.42 -33.82
C ARG A 794 -9.83 8.56 -32.56
N LEU A 795 -9.64 9.64 -31.79
CA LEU A 795 -10.43 9.94 -30.59
C LEU A 795 -11.90 10.22 -30.96
N GLY A 796 -12.14 10.94 -32.06
CA GLY A 796 -13.47 11.21 -32.60
C GLY A 796 -14.17 9.98 -33.21
N MET A 797 -13.42 8.97 -33.68
CA MET A 797 -14.01 7.67 -34.03
C MET A 797 -14.40 6.85 -32.78
N ALA A 798 -13.76 7.07 -31.63
CA ALA A 798 -14.09 6.42 -30.36
C ALA A 798 -15.25 7.11 -29.61
N ALA A 799 -15.43 8.43 -29.79
CA ALA A 799 -16.50 9.21 -29.19
C ALA A 799 -17.35 9.84 -30.31
N LYS A 800 -18.57 9.33 -30.58
CA LYS A 800 -19.53 9.94 -31.51
C LYS A 800 -19.87 11.40 -31.10
N ARG A 801 -19.06 12.39 -31.50
CA ARG A 801 -19.37 13.84 -31.46
C ARG A 801 -18.60 14.61 -32.57
N PRO A 802 -19.15 15.71 -33.13
CA PRO A 802 -18.53 16.44 -34.25
C PRO A 802 -17.37 17.35 -33.81
N PRO A 803 -16.50 17.79 -34.76
CA PRO A 803 -15.21 18.43 -34.48
C PRO A 803 -15.30 19.96 -34.30
N GLU A 804 -15.58 20.44 -33.09
CA GLU A 804 -15.55 21.89 -32.77
C GLU A 804 -14.12 22.44 -32.53
N ILE A 805 -13.17 21.58 -32.17
CA ILE A 805 -11.79 21.99 -31.81
C ILE A 805 -10.95 22.39 -33.05
N VAL A 806 -11.28 21.84 -34.22
CA VAL A 806 -10.58 22.14 -35.50
C VAL A 806 -10.85 23.58 -35.96
N GLU A 807 -12.01 24.15 -35.63
CA GLU A 807 -12.35 25.55 -35.96
C GLU A 807 -11.65 26.54 -35.02
N ALA A 808 -11.57 26.23 -33.73
CA ALA A 808 -10.82 27.04 -32.76
C ALA A 808 -9.32 27.13 -33.12
N TYR A 809 -8.74 26.04 -33.64
CA TYR A 809 -7.33 26.02 -34.08
C TYR A 809 -7.10 26.75 -35.42
N LYS A 810 -8.10 26.74 -36.33
CA LYS A 810 -8.08 27.53 -37.57
C LYS A 810 -8.19 29.04 -37.30
N GLU A 811 -9.00 29.46 -36.33
CA GLU A 811 -9.11 30.88 -35.95
C GLU A 811 -7.83 31.43 -35.33
N LEU A 812 -7.13 30.63 -34.52
CA LEU A 812 -5.83 30.98 -33.94
C LEU A 812 -4.74 31.17 -35.00
N LEU A 813 -4.78 30.39 -36.09
CA LEU A 813 -3.87 30.53 -37.23
C LEU A 813 -4.27 31.66 -38.20
N ALA A 814 -5.55 32.02 -38.26
CA ALA A 814 -6.05 33.10 -39.12
C ALA A 814 -5.73 34.50 -38.57
N ARG A 815 -5.53 34.65 -37.25
CA ARG A 815 -5.11 35.90 -36.61
C ARG A 815 -3.59 36.07 -36.57
N ALA A 816 -2.95 36.01 -37.73
CA ALA A 816 -1.64 36.64 -37.92
C ALA A 816 -1.85 37.83 -38.88
N THR A 817 -1.87 39.04 -38.34
CA THR A 817 -1.88 40.25 -39.17
C THR A 817 -0.63 40.25 -40.06
N PRO A 818 -0.78 40.52 -41.37
CA PRO A 818 0.36 40.57 -42.28
C PRO A 818 1.15 41.85 -42.01
N VAL A 819 2.43 41.72 -41.67
CA VAL A 819 3.37 42.82 -41.88
C VAL A 819 3.63 42.87 -43.38
N THR A 820 3.07 43.89 -44.03
CA THR A 820 3.24 44.17 -45.45
C THR A 820 4.70 44.42 -45.78
N THR A 821 5.19 43.67 -46.76
CA THR A 821 6.44 43.89 -47.51
C THR A 821 6.47 45.28 -48.15
N GLY A 822 7.53 46.04 -47.88
CA GLY A 822 8.01 47.13 -48.74
C GLY A 822 9.00 46.60 -49.78
N GLU A 823 8.89 47.12 -50.99
CA GLU A 823 9.40 46.57 -52.25
C GLU A 823 10.91 46.69 -52.52
N THR A 824 11.40 45.67 -53.26
CA THR A 824 12.45 45.67 -54.31
C THR A 824 13.92 45.95 -53.96
N GLY A 825 14.83 45.06 -54.43
CA GLY A 825 16.15 45.55 -54.88
C GLY A 825 17.45 44.71 -54.87
N LYS A 826 17.46 43.36 -54.87
CA LYS A 826 18.61 42.51 -55.33
C LYS A 826 19.98 42.64 -54.58
N PRO A 827 20.94 41.70 -54.79
CA PRO A 827 21.53 40.88 -53.73
C PRO A 827 22.94 41.32 -53.33
N MET A 828 23.41 40.98 -52.11
CA MET A 828 24.85 40.80 -51.91
C MET A 828 25.22 39.93 -50.70
N LYS A 829 26.37 39.29 -50.88
CA LYS A 829 27.06 38.28 -50.08
C LYS A 829 27.45 38.81 -48.70
N GLU A 830 27.50 37.93 -47.70
CA GLU A 830 28.24 38.17 -46.47
C GLU A 830 29.32 37.11 -46.28
N GLU A 831 30.56 37.52 -46.55
CA GLU A 831 31.78 36.96 -45.95
C GLU A 831 32.00 37.63 -44.59
N MET A 832 32.46 36.84 -43.61
CA MET A 832 32.87 37.30 -42.29
C MET A 832 34.12 38.19 -42.35
N VAL A 833 34.07 39.37 -41.72
CA VAL A 833 35.26 40.10 -41.21
C VAL A 833 34.88 40.89 -39.94
N HIS A 834 35.45 40.54 -38.79
CA HIS A 834 35.74 41.45 -37.66
C HIS A 834 37.02 42.27 -38.01
N PRO A 835 37.38 43.43 -37.40
CA PRO A 835 36.79 44.24 -36.30
C PRO A 835 36.88 45.79 -36.52
N MET A 836 36.38 46.58 -35.55
CA MET A 836 36.98 47.80 -34.94
C MET A 836 35.99 48.91 -34.57
N ALA A 837 36.40 49.67 -33.55
CA ALA A 837 35.65 50.51 -32.64
C ALA A 837 35.47 51.99 -33.06
N GLU A 838 34.72 52.71 -32.21
CA GLU A 838 34.69 54.16 -31.86
C GLU A 838 33.26 54.75 -31.98
N LYS A 839 32.74 55.61 -31.11
CA LYS A 839 33.12 56.23 -29.82
C LYS A 839 31.85 56.95 -29.30
N GLY A 840 31.61 56.91 -27.99
CA GLY A 840 30.71 57.81 -27.25
C GLY A 840 31.30 58.06 -25.86
N PRO A 841 31.15 59.25 -25.26
CA PRO A 841 32.10 59.77 -24.26
C PRO A 841 32.00 59.06 -22.89
N PRO A 842 33.09 59.08 -22.10
CA PRO A 842 33.16 58.39 -20.82
C PRO A 842 32.49 59.21 -19.72
N LYS A 843 31.71 58.54 -18.86
CA LYS A 843 31.36 59.07 -17.52
C LYS A 843 32.51 58.77 -16.56
N SER A 844 32.78 59.70 -15.65
CA SER A 844 33.95 59.69 -14.77
C SER A 844 33.92 58.57 -13.72
N GLU A 845 35.11 58.10 -13.33
CA GLU A 845 35.31 57.01 -12.37
C GLU A 845 34.78 57.31 -10.95
N GLU A 846 34.55 58.58 -10.60
CA GLU A 846 33.89 58.95 -9.32
C GLU A 846 32.38 58.62 -9.29
N GLU A 847 31.69 58.51 -10.43
CA GLU A 847 30.27 58.10 -10.46
C GLU A 847 30.10 56.58 -10.38
N ILE A 848 31.08 55.81 -10.86
CA ILE A 848 31.06 54.33 -10.84
C ILE A 848 31.37 53.81 -9.43
N GLU A 849 32.30 54.46 -8.71
CA GLU A 849 32.63 54.07 -7.33
C GLU A 849 31.52 54.45 -6.32
N LYS A 850 30.69 55.45 -6.63
CA LYS A 850 29.54 55.85 -5.80
C LYS A 850 28.38 54.86 -5.92
N GLN A 851 28.13 54.30 -7.11
CA GLN A 851 27.06 53.32 -7.33
C GLN A 851 27.41 51.92 -6.83
N MET A 852 28.69 51.54 -6.77
CA MET A 852 29.10 50.24 -6.21
C MET A 852 29.10 50.21 -4.67
N LYS A 853 29.11 51.36 -3.98
CA LYS A 853 29.01 51.45 -2.51
C LYS A 853 27.57 51.48 -1.98
N GLU A 854 26.56 51.60 -2.83
CA GLU A 854 25.14 51.69 -2.43
C GLU A 854 24.39 50.35 -2.45
N ILE A 855 25.03 49.24 -2.83
CA ILE A 855 24.38 47.92 -2.98
C ILE A 855 24.84 46.90 -1.91
N GLU A 856 25.84 47.20 -1.09
CA GLU A 856 26.27 46.31 0.01
C GLU A 856 26.28 47.02 1.38
N ALA A 857 25.11 47.08 2.03
CA ALA A 857 25.01 46.99 3.50
C ALA A 857 23.56 46.70 3.95
N PRO A 858 23.33 45.81 4.93
CA PRO A 858 22.00 45.42 5.40
C PRO A 858 21.58 46.22 6.63
N GLU A 859 20.32 46.67 6.71
CA GLU A 859 19.76 47.12 7.99
C GLU A 859 18.35 46.58 8.30
N LYS A 860 18.17 46.45 9.61
CA LYS A 860 17.19 45.69 10.40
C LYS A 860 15.82 46.39 10.54
N PRO A 861 14.81 45.68 11.10
CA PRO A 861 13.45 46.18 11.28
C PRO A 861 13.21 46.84 12.66
N SER A 862 12.31 47.82 12.72
CA SER A 862 11.64 48.32 13.94
C SER A 862 10.48 49.24 13.52
N GLU A 863 9.35 49.42 14.21
CA GLU A 863 8.62 48.83 15.34
C GLU A 863 7.31 49.65 15.38
N GLU A 864 6.14 49.07 15.72
CA GLU A 864 5.29 49.63 16.79
C GLU A 864 4.10 48.72 17.19
N LYS A 865 4.18 48.30 18.47
CA LYS A 865 3.20 48.23 19.57
C LYS A 865 2.03 47.20 19.62
N LYS A 866 2.00 46.56 20.81
CA LYS A 866 1.15 45.48 21.37
C LYS A 866 -0.23 45.99 21.88
N PRO A 867 -1.16 45.10 22.32
CA PRO A 867 -1.15 44.49 23.68
C PRO A 867 -1.33 42.94 23.64
N ALA A 868 -0.56 42.17 24.44
CA ALA A 868 -0.94 41.48 25.71
C ALA A 868 -2.00 40.34 25.57
N GLU A 869 -1.97 39.19 26.25
CA GLU A 869 -0.96 38.32 26.88
C GLU A 869 -1.77 37.05 27.25
N GLU A 870 -1.34 35.83 26.88
CA GLU A 870 -1.54 34.60 27.70
C GLU A 870 -0.77 33.39 27.14
N LYS A 871 -0.19 32.59 28.04
CA LYS A 871 0.96 31.69 27.81
C LYS A 871 0.60 30.19 27.81
N LYS A 872 1.50 29.42 27.15
CA LYS A 872 1.96 28.00 27.35
C LYS A 872 1.27 26.88 26.51
N PRO A 873 1.93 25.70 26.32
CA PRO A 873 3.36 25.44 26.05
C PRO A 873 3.61 24.28 25.04
N ALA A 874 4.60 24.38 24.13
CA ALA A 874 5.09 23.19 23.38
C ALA A 874 6.53 23.31 22.86
N GLU A 875 7.50 23.57 23.73
CA GLU A 875 8.92 23.30 23.46
C GLU A 875 9.56 22.60 24.65
N LYS A 876 9.44 21.27 24.69
CA LYS A 876 10.25 20.41 25.56
C LYS A 876 10.69 19.08 24.93
N LYS A 877 10.31 18.76 23.68
CA LYS A 877 10.68 17.47 23.05
C LYS A 877 11.92 17.48 22.16
N ALA A 878 12.45 18.65 21.79
CA ALA A 878 13.63 18.71 20.90
C ALA A 878 15.00 18.70 21.62
N LYS A 879 15.01 18.67 22.96
CA LYS A 879 16.25 18.68 23.78
C LYS A 879 16.57 17.36 24.48
N GLU A 880 15.70 16.34 24.40
CA GLU A 880 15.96 15.01 24.99
C GLU A 880 16.53 14.01 23.97
N GLU A 881 16.20 14.10 22.68
CA GLU A 881 16.69 13.13 21.68
C GLU A 881 18.16 13.32 21.27
N LYS A 882 18.78 14.46 21.59
CA LYS A 882 20.23 14.68 21.37
C LYS A 882 21.11 14.21 22.54
N LYS A 883 20.53 13.74 23.65
CA LYS A 883 21.29 13.21 24.81
C LYS A 883 21.44 11.68 24.82
N GLU A 884 20.65 10.92 24.06
CA GLU A 884 20.81 9.46 23.99
C GLU A 884 21.85 8.99 22.96
N ALA A 885 22.04 9.70 21.85
CA ALA A 885 23.07 9.34 20.85
C ALA A 885 24.53 9.57 21.32
N ALA A 886 24.72 10.25 22.45
CA ALA A 886 26.04 10.51 23.04
C ALA A 886 26.41 9.55 24.17
N LYS A 887 25.49 8.68 24.63
CA LYS A 887 25.71 7.77 25.76
C LYS A 887 26.16 6.35 25.33
N GLU A 888 25.87 5.92 24.10
CA GLU A 888 26.33 4.63 23.56
C GLU A 888 27.78 4.61 23.04
N LYS A 889 28.45 5.76 22.95
CA LYS A 889 29.89 5.82 22.57
C LYS A 889 30.86 5.86 23.75
N ARG A 890 30.39 5.73 25.00
CA ARG A 890 31.24 5.81 26.20
C ARG A 890 31.36 4.54 27.06
N GLU A 891 30.73 3.44 26.70
CA GLU A 891 30.89 2.13 27.40
C GLU A 891 31.65 1.07 26.61
N GLY A 892 32.40 1.46 25.56
CA GLY A 892 33.22 0.54 24.75
C GLY A 892 34.74 0.63 24.97
N LYS A 893 35.23 1.41 25.95
CA LYS A 893 36.68 1.58 26.20
C LYS A 893 37.01 1.49 27.69
N ALA A 894 36.92 0.27 28.22
CA ALA A 894 37.56 -0.10 29.47
C ALA A 894 37.91 -1.61 29.49
N SER A 895 38.82 -2.04 28.62
CA SER A 895 39.83 -3.05 28.98
C SER A 895 40.91 -3.05 27.90
N GLY A 896 42.17 -2.95 28.30
CA GLY A 896 43.30 -3.12 27.38
C GLY A 896 44.39 -2.06 27.51
N ARG A 897 45.09 -2.03 28.66
CA ARG A 897 46.51 -1.67 28.63
C ARG A 897 47.31 -2.33 29.77
N ALA A 898 48.41 -2.97 29.33
CA ALA A 898 49.65 -3.34 30.02
C ALA A 898 49.64 -4.59 30.91
N LYS A 899 50.44 -5.61 30.56
CA LYS A 899 51.90 -5.65 30.82
C LYS A 899 52.62 -6.77 30.05
N ASN A 900 53.85 -6.45 29.66
CA ASN A 900 54.92 -7.35 29.26
C ASN A 900 55.31 -8.32 30.39
N GLY A 901 55.81 -9.51 30.03
CA GLY A 901 56.68 -10.29 30.90
C GLY A 901 56.79 -11.78 30.55
N GLY A 902 57.85 -12.15 29.81
CA GLY A 902 58.74 -13.24 30.20
C GLY A 902 58.36 -14.71 29.93
N ALA A 903 59.15 -15.31 29.03
CA ALA A 903 59.76 -16.64 29.13
C ALA A 903 58.92 -17.92 28.93
N GLY A 904 59.47 -18.81 28.08
CA GLY A 904 59.68 -20.18 28.51
C GLY A 904 58.87 -21.30 27.83
N ASN A 905 59.44 -21.78 26.72
CA ASN A 905 59.76 -23.20 26.50
C ASN A 905 58.67 -24.26 26.19
N SER A 906 59.05 -25.13 25.24
CA SER A 906 58.57 -26.50 24.92
C SER A 906 57.20 -26.65 24.23
N ARG A 907 57.13 -27.09 22.96
CA ARG A 907 57.27 -28.46 22.37
C ARG A 907 56.12 -29.43 22.72
N ARG A 908 55.67 -30.12 21.64
CA ARG A 908 54.67 -31.22 21.51
C ARG A 908 53.22 -30.70 21.43
N GLY A 909 52.45 -30.86 20.35
CA GLY A 909 52.50 -31.82 19.24
C GLY A 909 51.71 -33.08 19.57
N ARG A 910 50.43 -33.14 19.18
CA ARG A 910 49.76 -34.26 18.47
C ARG A 910 48.23 -34.24 18.61
N LYS A 911 47.60 -34.43 17.45
CA LYS A 911 46.44 -35.29 17.13
C LYS A 911 45.15 -35.15 17.94
N GLY A 912 44.07 -34.86 17.20
CA GLY A 912 43.10 -35.90 16.80
C GLY A 912 41.85 -36.01 17.67
N GLY A 913 40.71 -35.83 17.03
CA GLY A 913 39.36 -35.97 17.57
C GLY A 913 38.40 -35.17 16.70
#